data_AF-A0AAV5GYL7-F1
#
_entry.id   AF-A0AAV5GYL7-F1
#
_cell.length_a   1.000
_cell.length_b   1.000
_cell.length_c   1.000
_cell.angle_alpha   90.00
_cell.angle_beta   90.00
_cell.angle_gamma   90.00
#
_symmetry.space_group_name_H-M   'P 1'
#
loop_
_entity.id
_entity.type
_entity.pdbx_description
1 polymer ?
#
loop_
_entity_poly.entity_id
_entity_poly.type
_entity_poly.pdbx_seq_one_letter_code
_entity_poly.pdbx_strand_id
1 'polypeptide(L)'
;MKGLRRVFTLLAISAVLTLLTGNLTVLADNPDGGTADNPSAGTTSPESEAPGTASSETGEEEGTDVNTGGTPAAAQPYICDSNGMITGVNPEYLQELADAGQTKMSLKLPASVGGTAVKGIGPNAFASSQYAAYNVTFTDLDFSGTSIQTIGSGAFAGCTGLTGSLHLPSAPVSVGDNAFASTGYSYIYFPKSLNKSGVDAFAGMNKLIAAICPDEASYKTFSQLFSIRDKLTYPLTLSFQDEAGTVIDTPRAALYHMPLTYMLKDNKSWTVNKNYKLPVSSSGGEYTWKWSTDKDWSVPVTPSSLVEGNLLIAQKSMEQPVIRFGNGIDKTYDKSPAALTVTASHPLAKADKDAGNGDVVFCYTWSWTDNTGITNEEPVYDKNTIEFTNASDFICKVKVQAFVKGENEPFYEESHEYKVKIRQASSVVKPVVSSGTIPAEGPLPDLSLGEGSTPGTIAWDENQPIREGKNEYSWTFTPKDNINYTTVTGKVSLQSTAASLYTVSAEVSGKGKVTPDGTVTAEKGKDLLFTFTPDPGYKLGTVTFDGVDITGKLKDNTYKIENVPAGDSREHKLSAAFKQMDSDDINQVFRSLPEIKEGSVNRELRDAYLDAKIQYEALSATRTPSVSQDTLLAFYRSFAKLSEIDFDVDNKGPVSISDYTALLDSMTLDEAKGLKDGTISNFSIQINVSGNINLSTQQRDLILAKKKDGIIADSYSIDLKKIITQSGTTNNFTLTESDFPLTMKFPLPKGIKAPASGYERTFYVAAIHNEGKARTDADILSNKDSSGKTITVTTERFSIFTVLYQDVKKAEDPHNSSNQNNSSSDKKHDDNNASSNTYVPDYEKDFWDNVTSLIKKAKAGDTVNVNAVTYDKMPESVMAALRENPKVALIVRWDGGKPVMIPAQTALAYEKGRVYYPLSLLSELYAKVNAALTTPPPAPSGSGSSGSSNSGGGNSWEISAPSSNNTNYTPTSKDKGTETETEEESETEATETETPSETAEESSEAPETAPSKDLTTQEITKTSENKTIAVVLVASFVLLVLVVVIIVVLLSIKKKQE
;
A
#
# COMPACT_ATOMS: atom_id res chain seq x y z
N MET A 1 13.65 -50.59 -16.59
CA MET A 1 12.66 -51.12 -17.56
C MET A 1 11.27 -51.14 -16.92
N LYS A 2 10.17 -51.16 -17.71
CA LYS A 2 8.76 -51.14 -17.26
C LYS A 2 8.43 -49.96 -16.32
N GLY A 3 8.11 -48.81 -16.92
CA GLY A 3 7.61 -47.62 -16.23
C GLY A 3 7.28 -46.51 -17.24
N LEU A 4 8.21 -46.24 -18.16
CA LEU A 4 8.05 -45.25 -19.23
C LEU A 4 7.51 -45.87 -20.53
N ARG A 5 6.30 -46.46 -20.47
CA ARG A 5 5.56 -47.00 -21.63
C ARG A 5 4.09 -46.56 -21.63
N ARG A 6 3.87 -45.25 -21.58
CA ARG A 6 2.62 -44.51 -21.88
C ARG A 6 2.96 -43.01 -21.85
N VAL A 7 3.12 -42.39 -23.03
CA VAL A 7 3.07 -40.94 -23.34
C VAL A 7 3.57 -40.73 -24.78
N PHE A 8 4.72 -41.31 -25.15
CA PHE A 8 5.21 -41.26 -26.53
C PHE A 8 4.49 -42.27 -27.43
N THR A 9 3.29 -41.90 -27.86
CA THR A 9 2.51 -42.61 -28.90
C THR A 9 1.69 -41.62 -29.73
N LEU A 10 2.37 -40.63 -30.30
CA LEU A 10 1.93 -39.78 -31.41
C LEU A 10 3.17 -39.11 -32.02
N LEU A 11 3.10 -38.79 -33.33
CA LEU A 11 4.14 -38.09 -34.11
C LEU A 11 5.53 -38.76 -34.23
N ALA A 12 5.61 -39.89 -34.95
CA ALA A 12 6.66 -40.14 -35.98
C ALA A 12 6.50 -41.51 -36.70
N ILE A 13 5.86 -41.52 -37.88
CA ILE A 13 6.08 -42.49 -38.95
C ILE A 13 6.05 -41.64 -40.24
N SER A 14 7.18 -41.20 -40.80
CA SER A 14 8.24 -41.96 -41.49
C SER A 14 7.79 -42.43 -42.88
N ALA A 15 8.44 -41.88 -43.91
CA ALA A 15 8.29 -42.30 -45.30
C ALA A 15 9.40 -43.29 -45.69
N VAL A 16 9.09 -44.21 -46.62
CA VAL A 16 10.07 -45.12 -47.24
C VAL A 16 9.84 -45.11 -48.77
N LEU A 17 10.92 -45.36 -49.51
CA LEU A 17 11.12 -45.06 -50.93
C LEU A 17 10.98 -46.31 -51.83
N THR A 18 10.44 -46.18 -53.05
CA THR A 18 10.68 -46.97 -54.30
C THR A 18 9.54 -46.73 -55.32
N LEU A 19 9.60 -47.15 -56.60
CA LEU A 19 10.57 -46.88 -57.68
C LEU A 19 10.00 -47.47 -59.00
N LEU A 20 10.18 -46.77 -60.13
CA LEU A 20 10.11 -47.24 -61.53
C LEU A 20 8.86 -47.99 -62.10
N THR A 21 8.10 -47.30 -62.94
CA THR A 21 7.82 -47.58 -64.40
C THR A 21 7.32 -46.23 -64.98
N GLY A 22 7.59 -45.76 -66.20
CA GLY A 22 7.94 -46.41 -67.48
C GLY A 22 6.74 -46.27 -68.45
N ASN A 23 6.85 -45.72 -69.68
CA ASN A 23 8.04 -45.23 -70.39
C ASN A 23 7.69 -44.41 -71.66
N LEU A 24 8.65 -43.58 -72.17
CA LEU A 24 8.79 -43.05 -73.55
C LEU A 24 7.68 -42.13 -74.13
N THR A 25 7.88 -41.29 -75.16
CA THR A 25 8.92 -41.00 -76.21
C THR A 25 8.87 -39.46 -76.53
N VAL A 26 9.66 -38.74 -77.36
CA VAL A 26 11.00 -38.72 -78.04
C VAL A 26 11.01 -37.41 -78.90
N LEU A 27 12.05 -36.71 -79.40
CA LEU A 27 13.54 -36.75 -79.49
C LEU A 27 14.18 -35.81 -78.41
N ALA A 28 15.45 -35.34 -78.38
CA ALA A 28 16.59 -35.11 -79.31
C ALA A 28 16.44 -33.89 -80.29
N ASP A 29 17.52 -33.21 -80.76
CA ASP A 29 18.96 -33.54 -80.65
C ASP A 29 19.89 -32.33 -80.32
N ASN A 30 21.17 -32.62 -80.08
CA ASN A 30 22.28 -31.74 -79.62
C ASN A 30 23.17 -31.28 -80.85
N PRO A 31 24.38 -30.64 -80.75
CA PRO A 31 25.15 -30.16 -79.58
C PRO A 31 25.86 -28.77 -79.73
N ASP A 32 26.64 -28.41 -78.70
CA ASP A 32 27.89 -27.61 -78.65
C ASP A 32 27.99 -26.14 -79.14
N GLY A 33 28.55 -25.29 -78.25
CA GLY A 33 29.67 -24.41 -78.62
C GLY A 33 29.54 -22.89 -78.41
N GLY A 34 30.53 -22.29 -77.73
CA GLY A 34 31.12 -21.01 -78.17
C GLY A 34 30.61 -19.67 -77.59
N THR A 35 31.23 -19.22 -76.50
CA THR A 35 31.81 -17.86 -76.31
C THR A 35 31.19 -16.58 -76.94
N ALA A 36 30.83 -15.66 -76.04
CA ALA A 36 31.28 -14.24 -75.99
C ALA A 36 30.61 -13.13 -76.86
N ASP A 37 30.99 -11.91 -76.47
CA ASP A 37 30.93 -10.60 -77.15
C ASP A 37 29.60 -9.82 -77.29
N ASN A 38 29.43 -8.89 -76.33
CA ASN A 38 28.96 -7.49 -76.46
C ASN A 38 29.74 -6.76 -77.59
N PRO A 39 29.38 -5.56 -78.13
CA PRO A 39 28.43 -4.58 -77.57
C PRO A 39 27.57 -3.74 -78.57
N SER A 40 26.83 -2.76 -78.02
CA SER A 40 26.83 -1.34 -78.45
C SER A 40 25.47 -0.69 -78.82
N ALA A 41 25.13 0.30 -78.00
CA ALA A 41 24.41 1.57 -78.22
C ALA A 41 23.85 1.95 -79.62
N GLY A 42 22.71 2.69 -79.62
CA GLY A 42 22.19 3.40 -80.78
C GLY A 42 20.96 4.27 -80.48
N THR A 43 21.16 5.58 -80.25
CA THR A 43 20.13 6.57 -79.86
C THR A 43 19.17 7.01 -80.99
N THR A 44 18.01 7.52 -80.55
CA THR A 44 17.17 8.59 -81.17
C THR A 44 16.29 8.32 -82.40
N SER A 45 15.17 9.07 -82.44
CA SER A 45 14.12 9.12 -83.48
C SER A 45 14.62 9.81 -84.77
N PRO A 46 13.80 9.80 -85.85
CA PRO A 46 13.08 11.05 -86.16
C PRO A 46 11.59 10.84 -86.52
N GLU A 47 10.95 11.93 -86.98
CA GLU A 47 9.50 12.12 -87.14
C GLU A 47 8.82 11.36 -88.30
N SER A 48 7.48 11.41 -88.29
CA SER A 48 6.60 11.05 -89.40
C SER A 48 5.88 12.28 -89.97
N GLU A 49 5.92 12.48 -91.28
CA GLU A 49 4.96 13.32 -92.00
C GLU A 49 4.09 12.47 -92.95
N ALA A 50 2.83 12.89 -93.12
CA ALA A 50 1.87 12.42 -94.14
C ALA A 50 1.57 13.63 -95.08
N PRO A 51 0.94 13.50 -96.28
CA PRO A 51 -0.40 12.89 -96.54
C PRO A 51 -0.39 11.96 -97.80
N GLY A 52 -1.48 11.44 -98.38
CA GLY A 52 -2.94 11.43 -98.09
C GLY A 52 -3.78 11.25 -99.39
N THR A 53 -5.12 11.24 -99.29
CA THR A 53 -6.15 11.19 -100.40
C THR A 53 -6.28 9.88 -101.22
N ALA A 54 -7.40 9.54 -101.89
CA ALA A 54 -8.86 9.75 -101.66
C ALA A 54 -9.73 8.93 -102.68
N SER A 55 -11.01 8.64 -102.35
CA SER A 55 -12.14 8.30 -103.28
C SER A 55 -12.10 6.97 -104.10
N SER A 56 -13.18 6.38 -104.63
CA SER A 56 -14.66 6.38 -104.37
C SER A 56 -15.41 5.38 -105.31
N GLU A 57 -16.52 4.75 -104.85
CA GLU A 57 -17.70 4.26 -105.66
C GLU A 57 -17.48 3.11 -106.71
N THR A 58 -18.45 2.31 -107.25
CA THR A 58 -19.94 2.10 -107.12
C THR A 58 -20.41 0.74 -107.73
N GLY A 59 -21.61 0.24 -107.35
CA GLY A 59 -22.55 -0.64 -108.13
C GLY A 59 -22.23 -2.14 -108.35
N GLU A 60 -23.14 -3.04 -108.76
CA GLU A 60 -24.64 -3.08 -108.78
C GLU A 60 -25.19 -4.51 -109.11
N GLU A 61 -26.52 -4.74 -108.94
CA GLU A 61 -27.52 -5.84 -109.24
C GLU A 61 -27.19 -7.02 -110.24
N GLU A 62 -27.87 -8.19 -110.41
CA GLU A 62 -29.00 -9.01 -109.84
C GLU A 62 -28.71 -10.55 -110.16
N GLY A 63 -29.54 -11.62 -110.12
CA GLY A 63 -30.98 -11.85 -109.86
C GLY A 63 -31.53 -13.31 -110.07
N THR A 64 -32.74 -13.61 -109.57
CA THR A 64 -33.73 -14.72 -109.89
C THR A 64 -33.46 -16.26 -109.72
N ASP A 65 -34.27 -16.88 -108.83
CA ASP A 65 -35.00 -18.18 -108.80
C ASP A 65 -34.50 -19.54 -109.39
N VAL A 66 -34.61 -20.63 -108.59
CA VAL A 66 -35.71 -21.65 -108.58
C VAL A 66 -35.46 -22.75 -107.50
N ASN A 67 -36.53 -23.30 -106.92
CA ASN A 67 -36.52 -24.24 -105.78
C ASN A 67 -36.42 -25.75 -106.16
N THR A 68 -35.57 -26.52 -105.47
CA THR A 68 -35.72 -27.99 -105.31
C THR A 68 -35.41 -28.42 -103.86
N GLY A 69 -36.13 -29.43 -103.36
CA GLY A 69 -36.15 -29.76 -101.93
C GLY A 69 -34.84 -30.34 -101.37
N GLY A 70 -34.42 -29.82 -100.23
CA GLY A 70 -33.33 -30.35 -99.41
C GLY A 70 -33.78 -30.71 -97.98
N THR A 71 -32.86 -31.34 -97.24
CA THR A 71 -32.94 -31.58 -95.78
C THR A 71 -33.46 -30.35 -95.03
N PRO A 72 -34.25 -30.47 -93.94
CA PRO A 72 -34.58 -29.34 -93.08
C PRO A 72 -33.30 -28.57 -92.72
N ALA A 73 -33.29 -27.27 -93.02
CA ALA A 73 -32.14 -26.43 -92.76
C ALA A 73 -31.88 -26.39 -91.26
N ALA A 74 -30.64 -26.70 -90.84
CA ALA A 74 -30.27 -26.71 -89.43
C ALA A 74 -30.70 -25.40 -88.75
N ALA A 75 -31.38 -25.52 -87.61
CA ALA A 75 -32.02 -24.40 -86.95
C ALA A 75 -31.01 -23.27 -86.70
N GLN A 76 -31.31 -22.05 -87.17
CA GLN A 76 -30.40 -20.92 -86.97
C GLN A 76 -30.22 -20.72 -85.46
N PRO A 77 -28.98 -20.73 -84.93
CA PRO A 77 -28.75 -20.92 -83.51
C PRO A 77 -29.14 -19.72 -82.65
N TYR A 78 -29.28 -18.52 -83.25
CA TYR A 78 -29.59 -17.29 -82.53
C TYR A 78 -30.90 -16.67 -83.03
N ILE A 79 -31.63 -16.02 -82.13
CA ILE A 79 -32.77 -15.16 -82.45
C ILE A 79 -32.30 -13.69 -82.42
N CYS A 80 -32.69 -12.91 -83.43
CA CYS A 80 -32.33 -11.50 -83.57
C CYS A 80 -33.60 -10.68 -83.81
N ASP A 81 -33.69 -9.48 -83.24
CA ASP A 81 -34.79 -8.55 -83.50
C ASP A 81 -34.59 -7.76 -84.81
N SER A 82 -35.62 -7.00 -85.22
CA SER A 82 -35.57 -6.16 -86.42
C SER A 82 -34.55 -5.01 -86.37
N ASN A 83 -33.93 -4.76 -85.21
CA ASN A 83 -32.92 -3.71 -85.03
C ASN A 83 -31.49 -4.24 -85.21
N GLY A 84 -31.30 -5.56 -85.09
CA GLY A 84 -29.98 -6.22 -85.09
C GLY A 84 -29.51 -6.64 -83.70
N MET A 85 -30.40 -6.75 -82.71
CA MET A 85 -30.08 -7.20 -81.35
C MET A 85 -30.33 -8.70 -81.21
N ILE A 86 -29.29 -9.48 -80.89
CA ILE A 86 -29.47 -10.90 -80.54
C ILE A 86 -30.22 -10.98 -79.21
N THR A 87 -31.40 -11.60 -79.21
CA THR A 87 -32.29 -11.71 -78.03
C THR A 87 -32.18 -13.06 -77.31
N GLY A 88 -31.54 -14.06 -77.93
CA GLY A 88 -31.18 -15.32 -77.28
C GLY A 88 -30.76 -16.42 -78.25
N VAL A 89 -30.60 -17.64 -77.74
CA VAL A 89 -30.44 -18.86 -78.55
C VAL A 89 -31.83 -19.35 -78.98
N ASN A 90 -31.94 -19.90 -80.19
CA ASN A 90 -33.21 -20.46 -80.70
C ASN A 90 -33.66 -21.68 -79.86
N PRO A 91 -34.89 -21.70 -79.30
CA PRO A 91 -35.42 -22.85 -78.55
C PRO A 91 -35.42 -24.18 -79.30
N GLU A 92 -35.60 -24.18 -80.62
CA GLU A 92 -35.52 -25.42 -81.43
C GLU A 92 -34.08 -25.96 -81.42
N TYR A 93 -33.10 -25.08 -81.61
CA TYR A 93 -31.67 -25.42 -81.52
C TYR A 93 -31.25 -25.83 -80.11
N LEU A 94 -31.82 -25.22 -79.05
CA LEU A 94 -31.61 -25.66 -77.66
C LEU A 94 -32.17 -27.07 -77.42
N GLN A 95 -33.31 -27.42 -78.02
CA GLN A 95 -33.86 -28.77 -77.93
C GLN A 95 -33.01 -29.78 -78.71
N GLU A 96 -32.53 -29.44 -79.92
CA GLU A 96 -31.56 -30.25 -80.67
C GLU A 96 -30.29 -30.53 -79.83
N LEU A 97 -29.74 -29.52 -79.15
CA LEU A 97 -28.60 -29.68 -78.25
C LEU A 97 -28.92 -30.56 -77.02
N ALA A 98 -30.10 -30.38 -76.42
CA ALA A 98 -30.54 -31.16 -75.25
C ALA A 98 -30.76 -32.64 -75.60
N ASP A 99 -31.41 -32.92 -76.73
CA ASP A 99 -31.66 -34.27 -77.24
C ASP A 99 -30.35 -34.97 -77.66
N ALA A 100 -29.37 -34.20 -78.17
CA ALA A 100 -28.01 -34.67 -78.41
C ALA A 100 -27.15 -34.82 -77.13
N GLY A 101 -27.66 -34.42 -75.95
CA GLY A 101 -26.94 -34.45 -74.68
C GLY A 101 -25.81 -33.41 -74.55
N GLN A 102 -25.77 -32.40 -75.42
CA GLN A 102 -24.69 -31.41 -75.48
C GLN A 102 -24.90 -30.26 -74.49
N THR A 103 -24.38 -30.43 -73.27
CA THR A 103 -24.49 -29.45 -72.17
C THR A 103 -23.59 -28.21 -72.29
N LYS A 104 -22.90 -28.00 -73.43
CA LYS A 104 -21.91 -26.93 -73.64
C LYS A 104 -22.07 -26.24 -74.98
N MET A 105 -21.95 -24.91 -74.98
CA MET A 105 -22.01 -24.08 -76.19
C MET A 105 -20.93 -22.99 -76.18
N SER A 106 -20.31 -22.75 -77.34
CA SER A 106 -19.41 -21.61 -77.62
C SER A 106 -20.21 -20.54 -78.36
N LEU A 107 -20.26 -19.33 -77.81
CA LEU A 107 -21.03 -18.20 -78.35
C LEU A 107 -20.21 -17.45 -79.40
N LYS A 108 -20.07 -18.04 -80.58
CA LYS A 108 -19.50 -17.38 -81.76
C LYS A 108 -20.60 -16.57 -82.45
N LEU A 109 -20.55 -15.25 -82.31
CA LEU A 109 -21.62 -14.36 -82.75
C LEU A 109 -21.44 -13.99 -84.23
N PRO A 110 -22.45 -14.23 -85.10
CA PRO A 110 -22.33 -14.03 -86.53
C PRO A 110 -22.54 -12.56 -86.93
N ALA A 111 -22.07 -12.20 -88.13
CA ALA A 111 -22.29 -10.86 -88.70
C ALA A 111 -23.77 -10.55 -89.00
N SER A 112 -24.58 -11.58 -89.26
CA SER A 112 -26.03 -11.46 -89.45
C SER A 112 -26.77 -12.69 -88.94
N VAL A 113 -28.06 -12.53 -88.65
CA VAL A 113 -29.00 -13.59 -88.26
C VAL A 113 -30.27 -13.38 -89.08
N GLY A 114 -30.71 -14.38 -89.85
CA GLY A 114 -31.87 -14.26 -90.73
C GLY A 114 -31.78 -13.11 -91.73
N GLY A 115 -30.58 -12.80 -92.22
CA GLY A 115 -30.30 -11.63 -93.08
C GLY A 115 -30.20 -10.29 -92.36
N THR A 116 -30.59 -10.19 -91.09
CA THR A 116 -30.47 -8.95 -90.30
C THR A 116 -29.07 -8.84 -89.70
N ALA A 117 -28.34 -7.77 -90.05
CA ALA A 117 -27.00 -7.51 -89.53
C ALA A 117 -26.99 -7.32 -88.00
N VAL A 118 -26.12 -8.04 -87.30
CA VAL A 118 -26.00 -8.00 -85.83
C VAL A 118 -25.24 -6.74 -85.41
N LYS A 119 -25.86 -5.95 -84.53
CA LYS A 119 -25.33 -4.69 -83.97
C LYS A 119 -25.20 -4.72 -82.46
N GLY A 120 -25.83 -5.69 -81.78
CA GLY A 120 -25.77 -5.78 -80.33
C GLY A 120 -26.41 -7.04 -79.75
N ILE A 121 -26.45 -7.08 -78.43
CA ILE A 121 -26.97 -8.20 -77.62
C ILE A 121 -28.04 -7.63 -76.68
N GLY A 122 -29.23 -8.22 -76.67
CA GLY A 122 -30.38 -7.76 -75.91
C GLY A 122 -30.24 -7.97 -74.39
N PRO A 123 -31.09 -7.33 -73.58
CA PRO A 123 -31.12 -7.55 -72.13
C PRO A 123 -31.37 -9.03 -71.80
N ASN A 124 -30.57 -9.57 -70.89
CA ASN A 124 -30.59 -10.98 -70.44
C ASN A 124 -30.42 -12.06 -71.54
N ALA A 125 -30.06 -11.71 -72.78
CA ALA A 125 -30.14 -12.63 -73.93
C ALA A 125 -29.40 -13.97 -73.75
N PHE A 126 -28.29 -14.00 -73.02
CA PHE A 126 -27.53 -15.20 -72.67
C PHE A 126 -27.45 -15.43 -71.15
N ALA A 127 -28.30 -14.80 -70.34
CA ALA A 127 -28.31 -14.96 -68.88
C ALA A 127 -28.60 -16.41 -68.48
N SER A 128 -27.77 -17.02 -67.62
CA SER A 128 -27.80 -18.46 -67.37
C SER A 128 -29.12 -18.97 -66.77
N SER A 129 -29.88 -18.10 -66.11
CA SER A 129 -31.23 -18.38 -65.60
C SER A 129 -32.25 -18.73 -66.70
N GLN A 130 -32.08 -18.23 -67.93
CA GLN A 130 -32.95 -18.57 -69.06
C GLN A 130 -32.69 -19.98 -69.62
N TYR A 131 -31.45 -20.48 -69.48
CA TYR A 131 -30.98 -21.71 -70.13
C TYR A 131 -30.97 -22.93 -69.20
N ALA A 132 -31.24 -22.74 -67.91
CA ALA A 132 -31.25 -23.79 -66.89
C ALA A 132 -32.16 -24.99 -67.24
N ALA A 133 -33.29 -24.76 -67.91
CA ALA A 133 -34.22 -25.83 -68.33
C ALA A 133 -33.62 -26.77 -69.40
N TYR A 134 -32.67 -26.30 -70.20
CA TYR A 134 -32.02 -27.07 -71.27
C TYR A 134 -30.68 -27.68 -70.84
N ASN A 135 -30.22 -27.42 -69.60
CA ASN A 135 -28.92 -27.86 -69.08
C ASN A 135 -27.71 -27.41 -69.93
N VAL A 136 -27.84 -26.29 -70.65
CA VAL A 136 -26.78 -25.72 -71.50
C VAL A 136 -25.94 -24.70 -70.71
N THR A 137 -24.62 -24.85 -70.77
CA THR A 137 -23.65 -23.90 -70.20
C THR A 137 -22.83 -23.25 -71.31
N PHE A 138 -22.79 -21.92 -71.35
CA PHE A 138 -21.88 -21.20 -72.23
C PHE A 138 -20.44 -21.28 -71.70
N THR A 139 -19.49 -21.70 -72.54
CA THR A 139 -18.09 -21.94 -72.13
C THR A 139 -17.08 -20.99 -72.76
N ASP A 140 -17.48 -20.30 -73.83
CA ASP A 140 -16.64 -19.48 -74.69
C ASP A 140 -17.52 -18.41 -75.36
N LEU A 141 -16.94 -17.26 -75.73
CA LEU A 141 -17.65 -16.10 -76.29
C LEU A 141 -16.71 -15.32 -77.21
N ASP A 142 -17.11 -15.16 -78.47
CA ASP A 142 -16.32 -14.52 -79.51
C ASP A 142 -17.15 -13.45 -80.24
N PHE A 143 -16.68 -12.22 -80.17
CA PHE A 143 -17.25 -11.05 -80.85
C PHE A 143 -16.64 -10.80 -82.24
N SER A 144 -15.58 -11.51 -82.63
CA SER A 144 -14.79 -11.18 -83.83
C SER A 144 -15.57 -11.25 -85.15
N GLY A 145 -16.67 -12.00 -85.19
CA GLY A 145 -17.58 -12.09 -86.33
C GLY A 145 -18.56 -10.92 -86.47
N THR A 146 -18.56 -9.91 -85.60
CA THR A 146 -19.61 -8.88 -85.55
C THR A 146 -19.16 -7.53 -84.98
N SER A 147 -19.83 -6.45 -85.38
CA SER A 147 -19.55 -5.07 -84.91
C SER A 147 -20.51 -4.67 -83.79
N ILE A 148 -20.37 -5.31 -82.62
CA ILE A 148 -21.21 -5.06 -81.44
C ILE A 148 -21.01 -3.65 -80.88
N GLN A 149 -22.08 -2.84 -80.94
CA GLN A 149 -22.17 -1.48 -80.40
C GLN A 149 -22.81 -1.44 -79.01
N THR A 150 -23.60 -2.46 -78.64
CA THR A 150 -24.31 -2.52 -77.35
C THR A 150 -24.43 -3.95 -76.83
N ILE A 151 -24.17 -4.13 -75.54
CA ILE A 151 -24.39 -5.35 -74.77
C ILE A 151 -25.39 -5.01 -73.67
N GLY A 152 -26.57 -5.62 -73.70
CA GLY A 152 -27.71 -5.27 -72.83
C GLY A 152 -27.48 -5.55 -71.35
N SER A 153 -28.38 -5.00 -70.51
CA SER A 153 -28.36 -5.29 -69.07
C SER A 153 -28.56 -6.79 -68.81
N GLY A 154 -27.75 -7.36 -67.92
CA GLY A 154 -27.77 -8.78 -67.58
C GLY A 154 -27.41 -9.76 -68.72
N ALA A 155 -26.92 -9.29 -69.88
CA ALA A 155 -26.78 -10.08 -71.10
C ALA A 155 -26.10 -11.45 -70.94
N PHE A 156 -25.10 -11.58 -70.05
CA PHE A 156 -24.38 -12.81 -69.72
C PHE A 156 -24.38 -13.08 -68.19
N ALA A 157 -25.41 -12.60 -67.48
CA ALA A 157 -25.47 -12.70 -66.03
C ALA A 157 -25.50 -14.17 -65.57
N GLY A 158 -24.66 -14.51 -64.60
CA GLY A 158 -24.55 -15.84 -64.01
C GLY A 158 -23.87 -16.89 -64.90
N CYS A 159 -23.24 -16.52 -66.02
CA CYS A 159 -22.57 -17.45 -66.93
C CYS A 159 -21.18 -17.86 -66.41
N THR A 160 -21.15 -18.63 -65.32
CA THR A 160 -19.93 -19.10 -64.63
C THR A 160 -19.02 -20.02 -65.46
N GLY A 161 -19.55 -20.60 -66.55
CA GLY A 161 -18.79 -21.40 -67.51
C GLY A 161 -17.93 -20.58 -68.48
N LEU A 162 -18.29 -19.31 -68.74
CA LEU A 162 -17.46 -18.37 -69.48
C LEU A 162 -16.22 -18.07 -68.64
N THR A 163 -15.05 -18.54 -69.10
CA THR A 163 -13.80 -18.56 -68.32
C THR A 163 -12.60 -18.15 -69.19
N GLY A 164 -11.43 -17.95 -68.58
CA GLY A 164 -10.25 -17.47 -69.30
C GLY A 164 -10.24 -15.94 -69.44
N SER A 165 -10.21 -15.43 -70.68
CA SER A 165 -10.10 -13.99 -70.96
C SER A 165 -11.34 -13.45 -71.68
N LEU A 166 -11.98 -12.43 -71.12
CA LEU A 166 -13.00 -11.63 -71.81
C LEU A 166 -12.31 -10.54 -72.62
N HIS A 167 -12.33 -10.66 -73.94
CA HIS A 167 -11.94 -9.56 -74.83
C HIS A 167 -13.21 -8.79 -75.21
N LEU A 168 -13.35 -7.56 -74.72
CA LEU A 168 -14.47 -6.70 -75.11
C LEU A 168 -14.30 -6.21 -76.56
N PRO A 169 -15.40 -5.89 -77.28
CA PRO A 169 -15.34 -5.34 -78.64
C PRO A 169 -14.39 -4.14 -78.76
N SER A 170 -13.63 -4.10 -79.86
CA SER A 170 -12.66 -3.03 -80.14
C SER A 170 -13.30 -1.72 -80.60
N ALA A 171 -14.53 -1.77 -81.14
CA ALA A 171 -15.36 -0.61 -81.38
C ALA A 171 -15.95 -0.08 -80.05
N PRO A 172 -16.18 1.24 -79.90
CA PRO A 172 -16.78 1.79 -78.69
C PRO A 172 -18.15 1.17 -78.38
N VAL A 173 -18.21 0.35 -77.34
CA VAL A 173 -19.39 -0.42 -76.96
C VAL A 173 -20.05 0.19 -75.71
N SER A 174 -21.39 0.14 -75.67
CA SER A 174 -22.16 0.39 -74.44
C SER A 174 -22.44 -0.94 -73.74
N VAL A 175 -21.95 -1.11 -72.52
CA VAL A 175 -22.19 -2.28 -71.67
C VAL A 175 -23.25 -1.94 -70.64
N GLY A 176 -24.32 -2.73 -70.54
CA GLY A 176 -25.46 -2.50 -69.65
C GLY A 176 -25.22 -2.93 -68.20
N ASP A 177 -26.16 -2.57 -67.32
CA ASP A 177 -26.10 -2.90 -65.89
C ASP A 177 -26.06 -4.43 -65.69
N ASN A 178 -25.17 -4.93 -64.84
CA ASN A 178 -24.96 -6.37 -64.58
C ASN A 178 -24.62 -7.24 -65.82
N ALA A 179 -24.20 -6.68 -66.96
CA ALA A 179 -24.05 -7.40 -68.24
C ALA A 179 -23.17 -8.68 -68.19
N PHE A 180 -22.10 -8.70 -67.41
CA PHE A 180 -21.21 -9.86 -67.19
C PHE A 180 -21.15 -10.29 -65.71
N ALA A 181 -22.16 -9.92 -64.92
CA ALA A 181 -22.17 -10.18 -63.49
C ALA A 181 -22.12 -11.69 -63.19
N SER A 182 -21.28 -12.09 -62.23
CA SER A 182 -21.03 -13.49 -61.85
C SER A 182 -20.58 -14.42 -62.99
N THR A 183 -19.88 -13.89 -64.00
CA THR A 183 -19.15 -14.70 -64.99
C THR A 183 -17.84 -15.25 -64.43
N GLY A 184 -17.28 -16.28 -65.07
CA GLY A 184 -16.11 -17.04 -64.59
C GLY A 184 -14.74 -16.58 -65.13
N TYR A 185 -14.65 -15.46 -65.83
CA TYR A 185 -13.39 -14.99 -66.43
C TYR A 185 -12.33 -14.63 -65.37
N SER A 186 -11.06 -14.82 -65.75
CA SER A 186 -9.89 -14.45 -64.96
C SER A 186 -9.17 -13.21 -65.49
N TYR A 187 -9.39 -12.84 -66.74
CA TYR A 187 -8.90 -11.58 -67.31
C TYR A 187 -10.02 -10.86 -68.05
N ILE A 188 -10.05 -9.52 -67.97
CA ILE A 188 -10.82 -8.68 -68.88
C ILE A 188 -9.83 -7.81 -69.64
N TYR A 189 -9.97 -7.71 -70.95
CA TYR A 189 -9.23 -6.79 -71.81
C TYR A 189 -10.19 -5.71 -72.30
N PHE A 190 -9.94 -4.46 -71.89
CA PHE A 190 -10.77 -3.32 -72.25
C PHE A 190 -10.35 -2.70 -73.60
N PRO A 191 -11.29 -2.13 -74.37
CA PRO A 191 -10.97 -1.22 -75.47
C PRO A 191 -10.42 0.10 -74.93
N LYS A 192 -9.95 0.99 -75.83
CA LYS A 192 -9.49 2.34 -75.44
C LYS A 192 -10.59 3.23 -74.86
N SER A 193 -11.85 2.95 -75.17
CA SER A 193 -13.00 3.66 -74.60
C SER A 193 -14.26 2.79 -74.61
N LEU A 194 -15.12 3.02 -73.63
CA LEU A 194 -16.50 2.51 -73.60
C LEU A 194 -17.44 3.70 -73.75
N ASN A 195 -18.50 3.57 -74.56
CA ASN A 195 -19.50 4.63 -74.71
C ASN A 195 -20.33 4.80 -73.43
N LYS A 196 -20.59 3.68 -72.74
CA LYS A 196 -21.22 3.63 -71.42
C LYS A 196 -20.84 2.31 -70.75
N SER A 197 -20.62 2.32 -69.44
CA SER A 197 -20.72 1.13 -68.60
C SER A 197 -21.89 1.29 -67.66
N GLY A 198 -22.67 0.23 -67.49
CA GLY A 198 -23.74 0.15 -66.51
C GLY A 198 -23.24 -0.09 -65.09
N VAL A 199 -24.15 0.06 -64.13
CA VAL A 199 -23.92 -0.28 -62.73
C VAL A 199 -23.66 -1.78 -62.61
N ASP A 200 -22.59 -2.14 -61.91
CA ASP A 200 -22.22 -3.53 -61.61
C ASP A 200 -22.09 -4.47 -62.81
N ALA A 201 -21.77 -3.91 -63.98
CA ALA A 201 -21.55 -4.62 -65.24
C ALA A 201 -20.59 -5.82 -65.15
N PHE A 202 -19.66 -5.81 -64.17
CA PHE A 202 -18.64 -6.85 -63.94
C PHE A 202 -18.65 -7.39 -62.49
N ALA A 203 -19.73 -7.17 -61.72
CA ALA A 203 -19.77 -7.54 -60.30
C ALA A 203 -19.80 -9.06 -60.07
N GLY A 204 -19.23 -9.52 -58.94
CA GLY A 204 -19.25 -10.94 -58.55
C GLY A 204 -18.39 -11.87 -59.42
N MET A 205 -17.49 -11.33 -60.26
CA MET A 205 -16.55 -12.10 -61.08
C MET A 205 -15.42 -12.68 -60.21
N ASN A 206 -15.75 -13.64 -59.34
CA ASN A 206 -14.90 -14.18 -58.27
C ASN A 206 -13.60 -14.88 -58.72
N LYS A 207 -13.37 -15.01 -60.03
CA LYS A 207 -12.14 -15.57 -60.63
C LYS A 207 -11.23 -14.49 -61.26
N LEU A 208 -11.64 -13.22 -61.26
CA LEU A 208 -10.94 -12.11 -61.90
C LEU A 208 -9.60 -11.82 -61.22
N ILE A 209 -8.52 -12.01 -61.98
CA ILE A 209 -7.14 -11.72 -61.58
C ILE A 209 -6.79 -10.28 -61.93
N ALA A 210 -7.09 -9.84 -63.18
CA ALA A 210 -6.77 -8.51 -63.66
C ALA A 210 -7.75 -8.01 -64.74
N ALA A 211 -8.06 -6.71 -64.67
CA ALA A 211 -8.81 -5.94 -65.65
C ALA A 211 -7.82 -5.02 -66.39
N ILE A 212 -7.42 -5.44 -67.58
CA ILE A 212 -6.31 -4.88 -68.33
C ILE A 212 -6.82 -3.79 -69.27
N CYS A 213 -6.48 -2.55 -68.94
CA CYS A 213 -6.64 -1.38 -69.80
C CYS A 213 -5.50 -1.35 -70.84
N PRO A 214 -5.73 -0.81 -72.06
CA PRO A 214 -4.70 -0.79 -73.10
C PRO A 214 -3.59 0.23 -72.83
N ASP A 215 -3.87 1.29 -72.07
CA ASP A 215 -2.93 2.36 -71.71
C ASP A 215 -3.34 3.06 -70.39
N GLU A 216 -2.46 3.91 -69.87
CA GLU A 216 -2.66 4.65 -68.61
C GLU A 216 -3.84 5.62 -68.65
N ALA A 217 -4.11 6.23 -69.81
CA ALA A 217 -5.24 7.14 -69.98
C ALA A 217 -6.58 6.39 -69.87
N SER A 218 -6.65 5.20 -70.48
CA SER A 218 -7.77 4.27 -70.34
C SER A 218 -7.92 3.79 -68.89
N TYR A 219 -6.82 3.46 -68.20
CA TYR A 219 -6.84 3.12 -66.76
C TYR A 219 -7.41 4.25 -65.88
N LYS A 220 -6.96 5.49 -66.08
CA LYS A 220 -7.49 6.67 -65.38
C LYS A 220 -9.00 6.85 -65.64
N THR A 221 -9.44 6.66 -66.88
CA THR A 221 -10.87 6.73 -67.26
C THR A 221 -11.70 5.62 -66.60
N PHE A 222 -11.24 4.37 -66.65
CA PHE A 222 -11.96 3.22 -66.12
C PHE A 222 -11.88 3.05 -64.60
N SER A 223 -11.07 3.85 -63.89
CA SER A 223 -11.03 3.91 -62.41
C SER A 223 -12.39 4.15 -61.74
N GLN A 224 -13.36 4.66 -62.48
CA GLN A 224 -14.76 4.84 -62.05
C GLN A 224 -15.57 3.53 -61.98
N LEU A 225 -15.07 2.42 -62.54
CA LEU A 225 -15.73 1.11 -62.50
C LEU A 225 -15.55 0.44 -61.13
N PHE A 226 -16.39 0.85 -60.17
CA PHE A 226 -16.32 0.44 -58.76
C PHE A 226 -16.12 -1.06 -58.54
N SER A 227 -16.89 -1.90 -59.25
CA SER A 227 -16.96 -3.36 -59.04
C SER A 227 -15.68 -4.14 -59.40
N ILE A 228 -14.70 -3.49 -60.04
CA ILE A 228 -13.42 -4.09 -60.46
C ILE A 228 -12.21 -3.16 -60.25
N ARG A 229 -12.37 -2.03 -59.53
CA ARG A 229 -11.34 -0.97 -59.43
C ARG A 229 -9.99 -1.51 -58.94
N ASP A 230 -10.02 -2.39 -57.95
CA ASP A 230 -8.86 -3.03 -57.31
C ASP A 230 -8.24 -4.17 -58.16
N LYS A 231 -8.75 -4.38 -59.37
CA LYS A 231 -8.21 -5.30 -60.39
C LYS A 231 -7.73 -4.57 -61.64
N LEU A 232 -7.95 -3.25 -61.74
CA LEU A 232 -7.52 -2.47 -62.89
C LEU A 232 -5.99 -2.40 -62.97
N THR A 233 -5.46 -2.56 -64.19
CA THR A 233 -4.04 -2.49 -64.50
C THR A 233 -3.84 -2.04 -65.95
N TYR A 234 -2.63 -1.66 -66.34
CA TYR A 234 -2.26 -1.38 -67.72
C TYR A 234 -0.82 -1.86 -67.99
N PRO A 235 -0.48 -2.21 -69.25
CA PRO A 235 0.87 -2.58 -69.61
C PRO A 235 1.80 -1.36 -69.62
N LEU A 236 2.99 -1.51 -69.06
CA LEU A 236 4.08 -0.54 -69.17
C LEU A 236 5.40 -1.22 -69.53
N THR A 237 6.37 -0.46 -70.03
CA THR A 237 7.74 -0.93 -70.30
C THR A 237 8.60 -0.64 -69.07
N LEU A 238 8.99 -1.70 -68.36
CA LEU A 238 9.87 -1.66 -67.21
C LEU A 238 11.33 -1.68 -67.68
N SER A 239 12.09 -0.65 -67.31
CA SER A 239 13.52 -0.50 -67.63
C SER A 239 14.40 -0.87 -66.43
N PHE A 240 15.58 -1.42 -66.71
CA PHE A 240 16.57 -1.84 -65.72
C PHE A 240 17.85 -1.04 -65.88
N GLN A 241 18.19 -0.17 -64.91
CA GLN A 241 19.34 0.74 -64.99
C GLN A 241 20.28 0.65 -63.78
N ASP A 242 21.50 1.15 -63.90
CA ASP A 242 22.40 1.42 -62.77
C ASP A 242 22.16 2.83 -62.13
N GLU A 243 22.90 3.14 -61.07
CA GLU A 243 22.86 4.44 -60.37
C GLU A 243 23.13 5.66 -61.29
N ALA A 244 23.88 5.46 -62.38
CA ALA A 244 24.23 6.47 -63.39
C ALA A 244 23.20 6.59 -64.53
N GLY A 245 22.23 5.68 -64.61
CA GLY A 245 21.20 5.62 -65.65
C GLY A 245 21.56 4.76 -66.87
N THR A 246 22.67 4.01 -66.83
CA THR A 246 23.03 3.06 -67.89
C THR A 246 22.03 1.91 -67.88
N VAL A 247 21.47 1.54 -69.03
CA VAL A 247 20.60 0.35 -69.14
C VAL A 247 21.46 -0.91 -69.03
N ILE A 248 21.14 -1.78 -68.07
CA ILE A 248 21.92 -2.97 -67.71
C ILE A 248 21.18 -4.31 -67.89
N ASP A 249 19.87 -4.28 -68.19
CA ASP A 249 19.15 -5.40 -68.81
C ASP A 249 18.04 -4.88 -69.74
N THR A 250 17.61 -5.74 -70.66
CA THR A 250 16.60 -5.48 -71.70
C THR A 250 15.28 -5.02 -71.09
N PRO A 251 14.77 -3.81 -71.40
CA PRO A 251 13.47 -3.36 -70.93
C PRO A 251 12.33 -4.29 -71.40
N ARG A 252 11.39 -4.60 -70.51
CA ARG A 252 10.33 -5.60 -70.75
C ARG A 252 8.93 -5.08 -70.44
N ALA A 253 7.92 -5.73 -70.99
CA ALA A 253 6.54 -5.51 -70.55
C ALA A 253 6.34 -5.96 -69.10
N ALA A 254 5.64 -5.13 -68.32
CA ALA A 254 5.10 -5.43 -67.00
C ALA A 254 3.67 -4.86 -66.86
N LEU A 255 2.93 -5.27 -65.82
CA LEU A 255 1.58 -4.77 -65.54
C LEU A 255 1.60 -3.89 -64.28
N TYR A 256 1.15 -2.64 -64.40
CA TYR A 256 1.05 -1.70 -63.28
C TYR A 256 0.21 -2.25 -62.13
N HIS A 257 0.63 -2.05 -60.88
CA HIS A 257 0.03 -2.59 -59.65
C HIS A 257 -0.11 -4.13 -59.59
N MET A 258 0.55 -4.87 -60.49
CA MET A 258 0.65 -6.34 -60.41
C MET A 258 2.07 -6.76 -60.00
N PRO A 259 2.26 -7.95 -59.40
CA PRO A 259 3.58 -8.48 -59.08
C PRO A 259 4.50 -8.63 -60.30
N LEU A 260 5.80 -8.42 -60.12
CA LEU A 260 6.81 -8.56 -61.18
C LEU A 260 6.87 -9.97 -61.83
N THR A 261 6.39 -11.02 -61.15
CA THR A 261 6.19 -12.37 -61.73
C THR A 261 5.21 -12.43 -62.91
N TYR A 262 4.40 -11.39 -63.17
CA TYR A 262 3.53 -11.34 -64.35
C TYR A 262 4.35 -11.04 -65.62
N MET A 263 4.25 -11.96 -66.58
CA MET A 263 4.98 -11.94 -67.86
C MET A 263 3.99 -11.97 -69.04
N LEU A 264 4.30 -11.20 -70.07
CA LEU A 264 3.60 -11.23 -71.36
C LEU A 264 4.10 -12.42 -72.20
N LYS A 265 3.19 -13.15 -72.84
CA LYS A 265 3.48 -14.20 -73.83
C LYS A 265 3.38 -13.65 -75.26
N ASP A 266 3.94 -14.39 -76.21
CA ASP A 266 3.94 -14.07 -77.65
C ASP A 266 2.52 -13.87 -78.21
N ASN A 267 1.54 -14.63 -77.70
CA ASN A 267 0.12 -14.49 -78.03
C ASN A 267 -0.59 -13.29 -77.35
N LYS A 268 0.18 -12.37 -76.76
CA LYS A 268 -0.27 -11.17 -76.01
C LYS A 268 -1.11 -11.46 -74.75
N SER A 269 -1.15 -12.71 -74.28
CA SER A 269 -1.75 -13.06 -72.99
C SER A 269 -0.77 -12.91 -71.84
N TRP A 270 -1.27 -12.59 -70.64
CA TRP A 270 -0.45 -12.50 -69.43
C TRP A 270 -0.46 -13.81 -68.64
N THR A 271 0.66 -14.12 -67.97
CA THR A 271 0.80 -15.32 -67.12
C THR A 271 1.66 -15.02 -65.90
N VAL A 272 1.43 -15.74 -64.80
CA VAL A 272 2.36 -15.74 -63.66
C VAL A 272 3.51 -16.71 -63.92
N ASN A 273 4.73 -16.22 -63.96
CA ASN A 273 5.95 -17.03 -63.89
C ASN A 273 6.45 -17.07 -62.45
N LYS A 274 6.11 -18.14 -61.71
CA LYS A 274 6.54 -18.33 -60.31
C LYS A 274 8.07 -18.46 -60.14
N ASN A 275 8.79 -18.77 -61.22
CA ASN A 275 10.24 -18.93 -61.23
C ASN A 275 10.96 -17.69 -61.78
N TYR A 276 10.25 -16.57 -61.99
CA TYR A 276 10.86 -15.32 -62.43
C TYR A 276 11.88 -14.84 -61.40
N LYS A 277 13.10 -14.55 -61.88
CA LYS A 277 14.16 -13.88 -61.14
C LYS A 277 14.34 -12.48 -61.73
N LEU A 278 14.66 -11.51 -60.88
CA LEU A 278 15.13 -10.21 -61.34
C LEU A 278 16.47 -10.38 -62.09
N PRO A 279 16.82 -9.44 -62.99
CA PRO A 279 18.07 -9.52 -63.73
C PRO A 279 19.29 -9.45 -62.79
N VAL A 280 20.39 -10.08 -63.22
CA VAL A 280 21.68 -10.04 -62.54
C VAL A 280 22.56 -9.06 -63.30
N SER A 281 22.97 -7.96 -62.65
CA SER A 281 23.91 -7.00 -63.26
C SER A 281 25.27 -7.66 -63.50
N SER A 282 25.75 -7.62 -64.74
CA SER A 282 27.00 -8.30 -65.15
C SER A 282 28.26 -7.45 -64.96
N SER A 283 28.27 -6.55 -63.97
CA SER A 283 29.45 -5.77 -63.57
C SER A 283 30.18 -6.49 -62.43
N GLY A 284 31.24 -7.24 -62.77
CA GLY A 284 32.01 -8.01 -61.81
C GLY A 284 32.69 -7.14 -60.74
N GLY A 285 32.55 -7.54 -59.48
CA GLY A 285 33.11 -6.88 -58.30
C GLY A 285 32.62 -7.54 -57.01
N GLU A 286 33.15 -7.13 -55.87
CA GLU A 286 32.93 -7.77 -54.55
C GLU A 286 31.60 -7.35 -53.89
N TYR A 287 30.67 -6.79 -54.68
CA TYR A 287 29.39 -6.25 -54.23
C TYR A 287 28.23 -7.04 -54.84
N THR A 288 27.26 -7.40 -54.01
CA THR A 288 25.94 -7.84 -54.51
C THR A 288 25.14 -6.63 -54.98
N TRP A 289 24.11 -6.85 -55.79
CA TRP A 289 23.21 -5.78 -56.25
C TRP A 289 21.77 -6.14 -55.89
N LYS A 290 20.99 -5.14 -55.48
CA LYS A 290 19.53 -5.25 -55.35
C LYS A 290 18.88 -4.10 -56.12
N TRP A 291 17.60 -4.26 -56.42
CA TRP A 291 16.82 -3.33 -57.23
C TRP A 291 16.00 -2.40 -56.33
N SER A 292 15.89 -1.13 -56.66
CA SER A 292 15.00 -0.13 -56.04
C SER A 292 14.16 0.59 -57.10
N THR A 293 13.04 1.18 -56.69
CA THR A 293 12.24 2.13 -57.48
C THR A 293 12.75 3.58 -57.36
N ASP A 294 13.58 3.86 -56.35
CA ASP A 294 14.17 5.17 -56.05
C ASP A 294 15.71 5.09 -55.97
N LYS A 295 16.36 6.22 -55.67
CA LYS A 295 17.82 6.29 -55.42
C LYS A 295 18.20 6.25 -53.94
N ASP A 296 17.20 6.35 -53.06
CA ASP A 296 17.36 6.54 -51.61
C ASP A 296 17.24 5.20 -50.84
N TRP A 297 17.11 4.09 -51.57
CA TRP A 297 17.10 2.70 -51.09
C TRP A 297 15.99 2.38 -50.09
N SER A 298 14.81 2.98 -50.27
CA SER A 298 13.73 2.89 -49.28
C SER A 298 13.24 1.45 -49.04
N VAL A 299 13.06 0.66 -50.10
CA VAL A 299 12.64 -0.76 -50.04
C VAL A 299 13.27 -1.55 -51.20
N PRO A 300 13.95 -2.69 -50.95
CA PRO A 300 14.47 -3.54 -52.00
C PRO A 300 13.35 -4.30 -52.73
N VAL A 301 13.35 -4.21 -54.06
CA VAL A 301 12.37 -4.80 -54.96
C VAL A 301 12.63 -6.30 -55.17
N THR A 302 11.54 -7.07 -55.19
CA THR A 302 11.53 -8.54 -55.31
C THR A 302 10.61 -8.99 -56.46
N PRO A 303 10.72 -10.23 -56.98
CA PRO A 303 9.74 -10.77 -57.95
C PRO A 303 8.27 -10.70 -57.49
N SER A 304 8.03 -10.66 -56.18
CA SER A 304 6.71 -10.50 -55.55
C SER A 304 6.24 -9.05 -55.39
N SER A 305 7.14 -8.07 -55.48
CA SER A 305 6.80 -6.64 -55.37
C SER A 305 5.90 -6.20 -56.52
N LEU A 306 4.98 -5.27 -56.23
CA LEU A 306 4.10 -4.67 -57.23
C LEU A 306 4.88 -3.71 -58.13
N VAL A 307 4.44 -3.58 -59.38
CA VAL A 307 5.02 -2.63 -60.34
C VAL A 307 4.37 -1.26 -60.15
N GLU A 308 5.04 -0.37 -59.43
CA GLU A 308 4.58 0.99 -59.15
C GLU A 308 5.12 2.04 -60.14
N GLY A 309 6.08 1.68 -60.99
CA GLY A 309 6.70 2.55 -61.98
C GLY A 309 7.32 1.81 -63.16
N ASN A 310 7.98 2.55 -64.06
CA ASN A 310 8.58 2.06 -65.30
C ASN A 310 10.11 1.91 -65.24
N LEU A 311 10.72 2.10 -64.08
CA LEU A 311 12.17 2.03 -63.86
C LEU A 311 12.48 1.24 -62.59
N LEU A 312 13.53 0.42 -62.67
CA LEU A 312 14.23 -0.13 -61.51
C LEU A 312 15.72 0.22 -61.63
N ILE A 313 16.29 0.63 -60.50
CA ILE A 313 17.70 1.03 -60.35
C ILE A 313 18.42 -0.06 -59.55
N ALA A 314 19.50 -0.63 -60.09
CA ALA A 314 20.40 -1.49 -59.35
C ALA A 314 21.37 -0.62 -58.55
N GLN A 315 21.35 -0.77 -57.22
CA GLN A 315 22.31 -0.11 -56.32
C GLN A 315 23.19 -1.15 -55.62
N LYS A 316 24.40 -0.73 -55.24
CA LYS A 316 25.38 -1.63 -54.61
C LYS A 316 24.96 -2.05 -53.21
N SER A 317 25.14 -3.33 -52.89
CA SER A 317 24.91 -3.90 -51.57
C SER A 317 26.09 -4.79 -51.19
N MET A 318 26.76 -4.47 -50.10
CA MET A 318 27.66 -5.41 -49.42
C MET A 318 26.92 -6.71 -49.07
N GLU A 319 27.64 -7.81 -48.91
CA GLU A 319 27.11 -8.98 -48.19
C GLU A 319 26.96 -8.61 -46.71
N GLN A 320 25.92 -9.12 -46.05
CA GLN A 320 25.76 -8.87 -44.61
C GLN A 320 26.71 -9.77 -43.80
N PRO A 321 27.39 -9.24 -42.78
CA PRO A 321 28.27 -10.03 -41.94
C PRO A 321 27.49 -11.07 -41.14
N VAL A 322 28.08 -12.25 -40.93
CA VAL A 322 27.52 -13.28 -40.07
C VAL A 322 28.00 -13.04 -38.64
N ILE A 323 27.10 -12.55 -37.79
CA ILE A 323 27.31 -12.35 -36.35
C ILE A 323 26.81 -13.55 -35.56
N ARG A 324 27.51 -13.91 -34.48
CA ARG A 324 27.10 -14.92 -33.49
C ARG A 324 27.47 -14.45 -32.10
N PHE A 325 26.46 -14.25 -31.26
CA PHE A 325 26.62 -13.97 -29.84
C PHE A 325 26.90 -15.26 -29.07
N GLY A 326 27.77 -15.18 -28.05
CA GLY A 326 28.05 -16.28 -27.12
C GLY A 326 26.90 -16.52 -26.14
N ASN A 327 27.20 -17.23 -25.05
CA ASN A 327 26.28 -17.35 -23.92
C ASN A 327 26.51 -16.20 -22.92
N GLY A 328 25.47 -15.83 -22.16
CA GLY A 328 25.63 -15.03 -20.95
C GLY A 328 26.39 -15.78 -19.84
N ILE A 329 26.84 -15.04 -18.83
CA ILE A 329 27.63 -15.58 -17.71
C ILE A 329 26.68 -15.96 -16.57
N ASP A 330 26.70 -17.22 -16.16
CA ASP A 330 26.10 -17.70 -14.90
C ASP A 330 27.10 -18.63 -14.21
N LYS A 331 27.75 -18.15 -13.13
CA LYS A 331 28.72 -18.91 -12.33
C LYS A 331 28.73 -18.50 -10.85
N THR A 332 29.59 -19.15 -10.08
CA THR A 332 30.05 -18.69 -8.76
C THR A 332 31.51 -18.24 -8.89
N TYR A 333 31.93 -17.27 -8.07
CA TYR A 333 33.30 -16.77 -8.06
C TYR A 333 34.32 -17.88 -7.74
N ASP A 334 35.33 -18.02 -8.60
CA ASP A 334 36.37 -19.06 -8.55
C ASP A 334 37.78 -18.47 -8.82
N LYS A 335 37.91 -17.13 -8.72
CA LYS A 335 39.09 -16.33 -9.09
C LYS A 335 39.48 -16.33 -10.58
N SER A 336 38.72 -16.99 -11.45
CA SER A 336 38.97 -17.03 -12.89
C SER A 336 38.02 -16.08 -13.63
N PRO A 337 38.51 -15.25 -14.58
CA PRO A 337 37.67 -14.33 -15.34
C PRO A 337 36.59 -15.07 -16.12
N ALA A 338 35.47 -14.40 -16.35
CA ALA A 338 34.37 -14.88 -17.19
C ALA A 338 34.19 -13.93 -18.38
N ALA A 339 34.30 -14.48 -19.59
CA ALA A 339 34.27 -13.70 -20.83
C ALA A 339 32.90 -13.78 -21.52
N LEU A 340 32.41 -12.63 -22.03
CA LEU A 340 31.40 -12.57 -23.08
C LEU A 340 32.12 -12.46 -24.42
N THR A 341 31.65 -13.20 -25.43
CA THR A 341 32.30 -13.28 -26.74
C THR A 341 31.31 -13.09 -27.88
N VAL A 342 31.74 -12.36 -28.92
CA VAL A 342 31.04 -12.24 -30.20
C VAL A 342 31.93 -12.83 -31.29
N THR A 343 31.37 -13.60 -32.22
CA THR A 343 32.04 -13.95 -33.48
C THR A 343 31.40 -13.17 -34.61
N ALA A 344 32.16 -12.33 -35.29
CA ALA A 344 31.74 -11.66 -36.52
C ALA A 344 32.58 -12.18 -37.70
N SER A 345 31.99 -12.23 -38.90
CA SER A 345 32.69 -12.68 -40.11
C SER A 345 32.06 -12.12 -41.38
N HIS A 346 32.90 -11.76 -42.36
CA HIS A 346 32.53 -11.29 -43.69
C HIS A 346 33.68 -11.65 -44.65
N PRO A 347 33.45 -11.91 -45.97
CA PRO A 347 34.53 -12.32 -46.88
C PRO A 347 35.70 -11.32 -46.98
N LEU A 348 35.40 -10.02 -46.87
CA LEU A 348 36.40 -8.93 -46.88
C LEU A 348 36.86 -8.52 -45.47
N ALA A 349 36.60 -9.31 -44.42
CA ALA A 349 36.95 -8.93 -43.05
C ALA A 349 38.46 -8.95 -42.80
N LYS A 350 39.00 -7.86 -42.25
CA LYS A 350 40.37 -7.77 -41.73
C LYS A 350 40.37 -7.06 -40.37
N ALA A 351 41.45 -7.27 -39.61
CA ALA A 351 41.71 -6.47 -38.42
C ALA A 351 41.96 -5.01 -38.80
N ASP A 352 41.49 -4.05 -38.01
CA ASP A 352 41.46 -2.64 -38.37
C ASP A 352 42.84 -2.05 -38.68
N LYS A 353 43.88 -2.56 -37.99
CA LYS A 353 45.29 -2.19 -38.21
C LYS A 353 45.90 -2.72 -39.52
N ASP A 354 45.28 -3.73 -40.14
CA ASP A 354 45.75 -4.38 -41.39
C ASP A 354 44.82 -4.09 -42.59
N ALA A 355 43.73 -3.36 -42.36
CA ALA A 355 42.70 -3.04 -43.34
C ALA A 355 43.07 -1.80 -44.18
N GLY A 356 42.96 -1.91 -45.51
CA GLY A 356 43.02 -0.81 -46.46
C GLY A 356 41.64 -0.44 -46.99
N ASN A 357 41.53 0.63 -47.77
CA ASN A 357 40.24 1.11 -48.27
C ASN A 357 39.48 0.02 -49.06
N GLY A 358 38.24 -0.26 -48.67
CA GLY A 358 37.40 -1.33 -49.23
C GLY A 358 37.32 -2.59 -48.36
N ASP A 359 38.28 -2.82 -47.44
CA ASP A 359 38.20 -3.91 -46.46
C ASP A 359 37.12 -3.65 -45.42
N VAL A 360 36.55 -4.72 -44.84
CA VAL A 360 35.56 -4.62 -43.76
C VAL A 360 36.22 -4.75 -42.40
N VAL A 361 35.88 -3.82 -41.49
CA VAL A 361 36.32 -3.79 -40.10
C VAL A 361 35.12 -3.83 -39.15
N PHE A 362 35.29 -4.47 -37.99
CA PHE A 362 34.24 -4.63 -36.99
C PHE A 362 34.52 -3.79 -35.75
N CYS A 363 33.61 -2.88 -35.41
CA CYS A 363 33.60 -2.15 -34.16
C CYS A 363 32.64 -2.78 -33.16
N TYR A 364 33.05 -2.89 -31.91
CA TYR A 364 32.26 -3.42 -30.81
C TYR A 364 32.09 -2.33 -29.75
N THR A 365 30.88 -1.80 -29.61
CA THR A 365 30.52 -0.95 -28.46
C THR A 365 29.98 -1.83 -27.35
N TRP A 366 30.76 -2.04 -26.30
CA TRP A 366 30.29 -2.72 -25.09
C TRP A 366 29.79 -1.66 -24.11
N SER A 367 28.57 -1.82 -23.59
CA SER A 367 27.92 -0.87 -22.68
C SER A 367 27.32 -1.60 -21.47
N TRP A 368 27.71 -1.20 -20.25
CA TRP A 368 27.17 -1.75 -19.01
C TRP A 368 27.31 -0.78 -17.83
N THR A 369 26.37 -0.83 -16.90
CA THR A 369 26.51 -0.19 -15.59
C THR A 369 27.11 -1.19 -14.61
N ASP A 370 28.21 -0.83 -13.95
CA ASP A 370 28.85 -1.68 -12.94
C ASP A 370 28.28 -1.48 -11.52
N ASN A 371 28.78 -2.27 -10.56
CA ASN A 371 28.31 -2.26 -9.17
C ASN A 371 28.48 -0.91 -8.44
N THR A 372 29.22 0.06 -9.00
CA THR A 372 29.37 1.43 -8.45
C THR A 372 28.36 2.42 -9.02
N GLY A 373 27.55 2.02 -10.00
CA GLY A 373 26.61 2.89 -10.73
C GLY A 373 27.24 3.64 -11.90
N ILE A 374 28.53 3.45 -12.18
CA ILE A 374 29.21 4.00 -13.36
C ILE A 374 28.77 3.20 -14.59
N THR A 375 28.29 3.90 -15.61
CA THR A 375 28.06 3.32 -16.94
C THR A 375 29.34 3.45 -17.76
N ASN A 376 29.87 2.29 -18.16
CA ASN A 376 31.05 2.17 -19.01
C ASN A 376 30.57 1.92 -20.43
N GLU A 377 30.99 2.75 -21.38
CA GLU A 377 30.70 2.57 -22.81
C GLU A 377 31.87 3.07 -23.66
N GLU A 378 32.44 2.20 -24.49
CA GLU A 378 33.52 2.55 -25.41
C GLU A 378 33.41 1.73 -26.71
N PRO A 379 33.42 2.38 -27.90
CA PRO A 379 33.47 1.69 -29.19
C PRO A 379 34.92 1.32 -29.54
N VAL A 380 35.21 0.01 -29.65
CA VAL A 380 36.58 -0.47 -29.94
C VAL A 380 36.58 -1.47 -31.09
N TYR A 381 37.44 -1.24 -32.08
CA TYR A 381 37.66 -2.15 -33.20
C TYR A 381 38.32 -3.46 -32.75
N ASP A 382 37.95 -4.57 -33.40
CA ASP A 382 38.43 -5.95 -33.16
C ASP A 382 38.25 -6.53 -31.75
N LYS A 383 37.81 -5.73 -30.76
CA LYS A 383 37.61 -6.13 -29.35
C LYS A 383 36.30 -6.89 -29.16
N ASN A 384 36.20 -8.04 -29.81
CA ASN A 384 35.04 -8.93 -29.84
C ASN A 384 34.72 -9.64 -28.51
N THR A 385 35.46 -9.34 -27.44
CA THR A 385 35.44 -10.05 -26.16
C THR A 385 35.60 -9.06 -25.00
N ILE A 386 34.85 -9.25 -23.92
CA ILE A 386 34.98 -8.52 -22.65
C ILE A 386 34.98 -9.50 -21.47
N GLU A 387 35.77 -9.22 -20.43
CA GLU A 387 35.92 -10.08 -19.25
C GLU A 387 35.41 -9.40 -17.98
N PHE A 388 34.78 -10.19 -17.11
CA PHE A 388 34.36 -9.80 -15.77
C PHE A 388 34.97 -10.75 -14.72
N THR A 389 35.55 -10.18 -13.67
CA THR A 389 36.28 -10.92 -12.62
C THR A 389 35.53 -10.99 -11.30
N ASN A 390 34.78 -9.94 -10.95
CA ASN A 390 34.12 -9.80 -9.64
C ASN A 390 32.67 -10.28 -9.63
N ALA A 391 32.18 -10.68 -8.45
CA ALA A 391 30.79 -11.00 -8.21
C ALA A 391 29.87 -9.80 -8.52
N SER A 392 28.80 -10.07 -9.26
CA SER A 392 28.04 -9.07 -10.00
C SER A 392 26.75 -9.68 -10.60
N ASP A 393 25.74 -8.84 -10.83
CA ASP A 393 24.41 -9.25 -11.33
C ASP A 393 23.79 -8.12 -12.18
N PHE A 394 24.09 -8.06 -13.47
CA PHE A 394 23.73 -6.95 -14.36
C PHE A 394 23.50 -7.39 -15.82
N ILE A 395 23.09 -6.43 -16.65
CA ILE A 395 22.94 -6.61 -18.11
C ILE A 395 24.11 -5.90 -18.79
N CYS A 396 24.88 -6.63 -19.60
CA CYS A 396 25.90 -6.09 -20.48
C CYS A 396 25.37 -6.10 -21.92
N LYS A 397 25.38 -4.95 -22.58
CA LYS A 397 24.97 -4.80 -23.97
C LYS A 397 26.20 -4.80 -24.87
N VAL A 398 26.07 -5.40 -26.05
CA VAL A 398 27.01 -5.19 -27.15
C VAL A 398 26.27 -4.68 -28.37
N LYS A 399 26.84 -3.66 -29.01
CA LYS A 399 26.47 -3.20 -30.34
C LYS A 399 27.62 -3.52 -31.29
N VAL A 400 27.34 -4.24 -32.35
CA VAL A 400 28.31 -4.69 -33.35
C VAL A 400 28.05 -3.92 -34.63
N GLN A 401 29.03 -3.16 -35.09
CA GLN A 401 28.94 -2.35 -36.30
C GLN A 401 30.00 -2.80 -37.31
N ALA A 402 29.62 -2.93 -38.59
CA ALA A 402 30.55 -3.24 -39.67
C ALA A 402 30.71 -2.01 -40.58
N PHE A 403 31.95 -1.60 -40.80
CA PHE A 403 32.31 -0.45 -41.64
C PHE A 403 33.13 -0.91 -42.84
N VAL A 404 33.00 -0.21 -43.97
CA VAL A 404 34.02 -0.22 -45.01
C VAL A 404 35.15 0.71 -44.55
N LYS A 405 36.39 0.23 -44.54
CA LYS A 405 37.55 1.02 -44.12
C LYS A 405 37.67 2.26 -45.03
N GLY A 406 37.65 3.44 -44.43
CA GLY A 406 37.67 4.73 -45.12
C GLY A 406 36.30 5.41 -45.26
N GLU A 407 35.20 4.74 -44.90
CA GLU A 407 33.86 5.33 -44.79
C GLU A 407 33.50 5.63 -43.32
N ASN A 408 32.64 6.63 -43.09
CA ASN A 408 32.29 7.10 -41.74
C ASN A 408 31.02 6.46 -41.16
N GLU A 409 30.22 5.77 -41.97
CA GLU A 409 28.94 5.17 -41.56
C GLU A 409 29.00 3.64 -41.68
N PRO A 410 28.36 2.89 -40.76
CA PRO A 410 28.35 1.43 -40.82
C PRO A 410 27.29 0.92 -41.80
N PHE A 411 27.65 -0.02 -42.66
CA PHE A 411 26.70 -0.68 -43.57
C PHE A 411 25.88 -1.81 -42.90
N TYR A 412 26.23 -2.16 -41.66
CA TYR A 412 25.50 -3.11 -40.82
C TYR A 412 25.64 -2.74 -39.34
N GLU A 413 24.54 -2.84 -38.59
CA GLU A 413 24.51 -2.74 -37.12
C GLU A 413 23.59 -3.82 -36.53
N GLU A 414 24.02 -4.48 -35.46
CA GLU A 414 23.21 -5.41 -34.67
C GLU A 414 23.54 -5.26 -33.17
N SER A 415 22.54 -5.44 -32.30
CA SER A 415 22.70 -5.30 -30.85
C SER A 415 22.20 -6.53 -30.08
N HIS A 416 22.87 -6.87 -28.98
CA HIS A 416 22.51 -7.99 -28.11
C HIS A 416 22.68 -7.65 -26.63
N GLU A 417 21.86 -8.28 -25.77
CA GLU A 417 21.92 -8.11 -24.31
C GLU A 417 22.27 -9.42 -23.61
N TYR A 418 23.46 -9.46 -23.00
CA TYR A 418 23.90 -10.55 -22.16
C TYR A 418 23.51 -10.31 -20.70
N LYS A 419 23.08 -11.38 -20.02
CA LYS A 419 23.01 -11.40 -18.56
C LYS A 419 24.37 -11.82 -18.00
N VAL A 420 24.87 -11.07 -17.02
CA VAL A 420 26.12 -11.35 -16.31
C VAL A 420 25.78 -11.59 -14.84
N LYS A 421 25.96 -12.83 -14.38
CA LYS A 421 25.66 -13.27 -13.02
C LYS A 421 26.82 -14.09 -12.45
N ILE A 422 27.66 -13.44 -11.66
CA ILE A 422 28.75 -14.06 -10.91
C ILE A 422 28.36 -14.01 -9.43
N ARG A 423 27.97 -15.15 -8.86
CA ARG A 423 27.60 -15.23 -7.44
C ARG A 423 28.83 -15.18 -6.55
N GLN A 424 28.69 -14.60 -5.35
CA GLN A 424 29.70 -14.68 -4.31
C GLN A 424 30.03 -16.14 -3.94
N ALA A 425 31.29 -16.39 -3.60
CA ALA A 425 31.72 -17.67 -3.05
C ALA A 425 31.52 -17.71 -1.53
N SER A 426 31.16 -18.88 -0.99
CA SER A 426 31.15 -19.09 0.45
C SER A 426 32.57 -18.99 1.02
N SER A 427 32.74 -18.22 2.10
CA SER A 427 34.04 -18.11 2.78
C SER A 427 34.40 -19.41 3.49
N VAL A 428 35.67 -19.82 3.41
CA VAL A 428 36.21 -20.94 4.19
C VAL A 428 36.66 -20.38 5.52
N VAL A 429 36.00 -20.76 6.62
CA VAL A 429 36.32 -20.22 7.96
C VAL A 429 36.68 -21.37 8.89
N LYS A 430 37.85 -21.29 9.52
CA LYS A 430 38.30 -22.20 10.58
C LYS A 430 38.46 -21.40 11.88
N PRO A 431 37.43 -21.32 12.75
CA PRO A 431 37.56 -20.62 14.03
C PRO A 431 38.56 -21.34 14.93
N VAL A 432 39.48 -20.58 15.54
CA VAL A 432 40.45 -21.06 16.54
C VAL A 432 40.30 -20.21 17.80
N VAL A 433 39.98 -20.86 18.91
CA VAL A 433 39.80 -20.23 20.24
C VAL A 433 41.04 -20.43 21.11
N SER A 434 41.41 -19.43 21.91
CA SER A 434 42.59 -19.53 22.80
C SER A 434 42.40 -20.51 23.97
N SER A 435 41.16 -20.82 24.36
CA SER A 435 40.83 -21.89 25.31
C SER A 435 39.49 -22.56 24.96
N GLY A 436 39.40 -23.87 25.19
CA GLY A 436 38.15 -24.64 25.16
C GLY A 436 37.40 -24.66 26.50
N THR A 437 38.03 -24.20 27.59
CA THR A 437 37.43 -24.09 28.94
C THR A 437 37.44 -22.64 29.40
N ILE A 438 36.32 -22.15 29.91
CA ILE A 438 36.11 -20.75 30.30
C ILE A 438 35.55 -20.64 31.73
N PRO A 439 35.85 -19.58 32.49
CA PRO A 439 35.19 -19.34 33.77
C PRO A 439 33.68 -19.12 33.58
N ALA A 440 32.90 -19.25 34.65
CA ALA A 440 31.45 -18.99 34.61
C ALA A 440 31.13 -17.51 34.42
N GLU A 441 32.00 -16.62 34.91
CA GLU A 441 31.94 -15.17 34.69
C GLU A 441 33.29 -14.70 34.12
N GLY A 442 33.25 -13.93 33.03
CA GLY A 442 34.43 -13.46 32.30
C GLY A 442 34.13 -13.17 30.81
N PRO A 443 35.11 -12.69 30.03
CA PRO A 443 34.96 -12.57 28.58
C PRO A 443 35.01 -13.93 27.88
N LEU A 444 34.43 -14.02 26.68
CA LEU A 444 34.69 -15.13 25.76
C LEU A 444 36.18 -15.11 25.32
N PRO A 445 36.79 -16.29 25.05
CA PRO A 445 38.22 -16.40 24.79
C PRO A 445 38.56 -15.84 23.40
N ASP A 446 39.82 -15.43 23.19
CA ASP A 446 40.26 -14.85 21.93
C ASP A 446 39.92 -15.77 20.75
N LEU A 447 39.24 -15.20 19.75
CA LEU A 447 38.81 -15.89 18.54
C LEU A 447 39.66 -15.42 17.36
N SER A 448 40.24 -16.38 16.65
CA SER A 448 41.19 -16.15 15.57
C SER A 448 40.92 -17.06 14.37
N LEU A 449 41.56 -16.75 13.23
CA LEU A 449 41.43 -17.52 12.00
C LEU A 449 42.55 -18.56 11.88
N GLY A 450 42.17 -19.84 11.81
CA GLY A 450 43.08 -20.94 11.54
C GLY A 450 43.59 -20.97 10.10
N GLU A 451 44.74 -21.59 9.90
CA GLU A 451 45.45 -21.65 8.61
C GLU A 451 44.58 -22.15 7.46
N GLY A 452 44.61 -21.44 6.33
CA GLY A 452 43.78 -21.74 5.15
C GLY A 452 42.32 -21.30 5.27
N SER A 453 42.00 -20.36 6.16
CA SER A 453 40.76 -19.59 6.11
C SER A 453 40.81 -18.50 5.01
N THR A 454 39.66 -18.05 4.51
CA THR A 454 39.53 -16.85 3.68
C THR A 454 40.02 -15.62 4.45
N PRO A 455 40.80 -14.70 3.85
CA PRO A 455 41.24 -13.48 4.52
C PRO A 455 40.07 -12.57 4.92
N GLY A 456 40.04 -12.13 6.17
CA GLY A 456 38.98 -11.31 6.75
C GLY A 456 39.17 -11.13 8.25
N THR A 457 38.11 -10.69 8.94
CA THR A 457 38.03 -10.62 10.40
C THR A 457 37.00 -11.62 10.93
N ILE A 458 37.21 -12.10 12.15
CA ILE A 458 36.26 -12.95 12.86
C ILE A 458 36.04 -12.37 14.26
N ALA A 459 34.79 -12.36 14.73
CA ALA A 459 34.40 -11.88 16.04
C ALA A 459 33.29 -12.74 16.63
N TRP A 460 33.18 -12.77 17.97
CA TRP A 460 31.99 -13.29 18.64
C TRP A 460 30.80 -12.36 18.37
N ASP A 461 29.61 -12.94 18.23
CA ASP A 461 28.39 -12.13 18.16
C ASP A 461 28.12 -11.46 19.52
N GLU A 462 27.57 -10.25 19.51
CA GLU A 462 27.42 -9.43 20.73
C GLU A 462 26.44 -10.02 21.76
N ASN A 463 26.61 -9.64 23.03
CA ASN A 463 25.67 -9.87 24.13
C ASN A 463 25.31 -11.35 24.40
N GLN A 464 26.20 -12.29 24.06
CA GLN A 464 26.00 -13.72 24.33
C GLN A 464 26.30 -14.07 25.80
N PRO A 465 25.31 -14.50 26.60
CA PRO A 465 25.54 -14.85 28.00
C PRO A 465 26.28 -16.19 28.11
N ILE A 466 27.38 -16.21 28.85
CA ILE A 466 28.05 -17.45 29.26
C ILE A 466 27.11 -18.26 30.15
N ARG A 467 27.11 -19.57 29.96
CA ARG A 467 26.31 -20.54 30.73
C ARG A 467 27.18 -21.68 31.22
N GLU A 468 26.86 -22.20 32.40
CA GLU A 468 27.54 -23.36 32.99
C GLU A 468 27.40 -24.60 32.11
N GLY A 469 28.38 -25.51 32.16
CA GLY A 469 28.40 -26.72 31.34
C GLY A 469 28.90 -26.47 29.92
N LYS A 470 28.51 -27.35 28.98
CA LYS A 470 28.91 -27.26 27.57
C LYS A 470 27.86 -26.51 26.76
N ASN A 471 28.21 -25.33 26.24
CA ASN A 471 27.31 -24.46 25.49
C ASN A 471 27.92 -24.05 24.14
N GLU A 472 27.06 -23.73 23.17
CA GLU A 472 27.49 -23.23 21.86
C GLU A 472 27.47 -21.69 21.82
N TYR A 473 28.56 -21.09 21.38
CA TYR A 473 28.71 -19.65 21.21
C TYR A 473 28.89 -19.32 19.73
N SER A 474 28.16 -18.32 19.24
CA SER A 474 28.06 -17.93 17.84
C SER A 474 29.07 -16.85 17.47
N TRP A 475 29.55 -16.88 16.23
CA TRP A 475 30.53 -15.93 15.71
C TRP A 475 30.18 -15.53 14.29
N THR A 476 30.63 -14.34 13.90
CA THR A 476 30.52 -13.78 12.56
C THR A 476 31.92 -13.58 11.97
N PHE A 477 32.13 -14.08 10.76
CA PHE A 477 33.29 -13.82 9.91
C PHE A 477 32.91 -12.87 8.77
N THR A 478 33.64 -11.77 8.65
CA THR A 478 33.52 -10.78 7.58
C THR A 478 34.75 -10.88 6.66
N PRO A 479 34.61 -11.29 5.39
CA PRO A 479 35.73 -11.34 4.45
C PRO A 479 36.28 -9.95 4.15
N LYS A 480 37.61 -9.86 3.94
CA LYS A 480 38.27 -8.63 3.51
C LYS A 480 37.88 -8.23 2.08
N ASP A 481 37.57 -9.22 1.25
CA ASP A 481 36.92 -9.05 -0.05
C ASP A 481 35.43 -9.42 0.09
N ASN A 482 34.64 -8.46 0.54
CA ASN A 482 33.19 -8.58 0.70
C ASN A 482 32.42 -8.41 -0.63
N ILE A 483 33.11 -8.13 -1.74
CA ILE A 483 32.52 -8.15 -3.08
C ILE A 483 32.41 -9.59 -3.52
N ASN A 484 33.49 -10.37 -3.46
CA ASN A 484 33.54 -11.72 -4.03
C ASN A 484 33.18 -12.85 -3.06
N TYR A 485 33.24 -12.61 -1.76
CA TYR A 485 32.98 -13.62 -0.73
C TYR A 485 31.83 -13.24 0.21
N THR A 486 31.04 -14.23 0.62
CA THR A 486 29.97 -14.03 1.60
C THR A 486 30.52 -13.90 3.02
N THR A 487 29.91 -13.03 3.84
CA THR A 487 29.93 -13.15 5.31
C THR A 487 29.46 -14.54 5.72
N VAL A 488 30.06 -15.12 6.76
CA VAL A 488 29.72 -16.46 7.27
C VAL A 488 29.57 -16.40 8.78
N THR A 489 28.44 -16.88 9.29
CA THR A 489 28.23 -17.11 10.73
C THR A 489 28.42 -18.59 11.06
N GLY A 490 28.87 -18.89 12.26
CA GLY A 490 29.00 -20.25 12.77
C GLY A 490 29.02 -20.31 14.29
N LYS A 491 29.39 -21.46 14.86
CA LYS A 491 29.48 -21.62 16.32
C LYS A 491 30.70 -22.44 16.76
N VAL A 492 31.04 -22.34 18.04
CA VAL A 492 32.01 -23.20 18.75
C VAL A 492 31.39 -23.66 20.07
N SER A 493 31.56 -24.93 20.45
CA SER A 493 31.22 -25.38 21.81
C SER A 493 32.35 -25.07 22.79
N LEU A 494 32.05 -24.39 23.89
CA LEU A 494 32.96 -24.16 25.01
C LEU A 494 32.41 -24.81 26.29
N GLN A 495 33.31 -25.23 27.19
CA GLN A 495 32.98 -25.80 28.49
C GLN A 495 33.20 -24.77 29.59
N SER A 496 32.24 -24.57 30.48
CA SER A 496 32.40 -23.76 31.69
C SER A 496 32.48 -24.62 32.96
N THR A 497 33.13 -24.08 34.00
CA THR A 497 33.33 -24.73 35.31
C THR A 497 32.94 -23.80 36.45
N ALA A 498 32.11 -24.29 37.38
CA ALA A 498 31.49 -23.48 38.43
C ALA A 498 32.45 -23.00 39.54
N ALA A 499 32.20 -21.77 40.00
CA ALA A 499 32.54 -21.32 41.34
C ALA A 499 31.33 -21.56 42.27
N SER A 500 31.55 -21.74 43.58
CA SER A 500 30.45 -21.91 44.56
C SER A 500 29.82 -20.56 44.91
N LEU A 501 28.83 -20.15 44.11
CA LEU A 501 28.10 -18.89 44.27
C LEU A 501 26.95 -19.02 45.28
N TYR A 502 26.81 -18.01 46.13
CA TYR A 502 25.66 -17.85 47.02
C TYR A 502 24.47 -17.37 46.19
N THR A 503 23.35 -18.10 46.23
CA THR A 503 22.23 -17.92 45.29
C THR A 503 20.97 -17.47 46.02
N VAL A 504 20.39 -16.34 45.60
CA VAL A 504 19.15 -15.77 46.15
C VAL A 504 18.11 -15.59 45.04
N SER A 505 16.99 -16.30 45.12
CA SER A 505 15.81 -16.07 44.28
C SER A 505 14.95 -14.95 44.88
N ALA A 506 14.75 -13.87 44.14
CA ALA A 506 13.92 -12.73 44.51
C ALA A 506 12.56 -12.76 43.79
N GLU A 507 11.51 -13.13 44.53
CA GLU A 507 10.13 -13.17 44.05
C GLU A 507 9.29 -11.98 44.55
N VAL A 508 8.30 -11.57 43.75
CA VAL A 508 7.32 -10.54 44.12
C VAL A 508 5.89 -11.03 43.93
N SER A 509 5.00 -10.53 44.78
CA SER A 509 3.55 -10.75 44.71
C SER A 509 2.81 -9.42 44.93
N GLY A 510 1.65 -9.28 44.29
CA GLY A 510 0.94 -7.99 44.23
C GLY A 510 1.39 -7.15 43.03
N LYS A 511 1.58 -5.84 43.26
CA LYS A 511 1.95 -4.84 42.23
C LYS A 511 3.15 -4.01 42.70
N GLY A 512 4.29 -4.22 42.05
CA GLY A 512 5.59 -3.67 42.39
C GLY A 512 6.72 -4.60 41.93
N LYS A 513 7.95 -4.10 41.93
CA LYS A 513 9.16 -4.81 41.50
C LYS A 513 10.20 -4.89 42.62
N VAL A 514 10.98 -5.97 42.64
CA VAL A 514 12.27 -6.05 43.34
C VAL A 514 13.40 -5.85 42.33
N THR A 515 14.46 -5.13 42.70
CA THR A 515 15.64 -4.93 41.85
C THR A 515 16.90 -5.26 42.65
N PRO A 516 17.77 -6.17 42.19
CA PRO A 516 17.60 -7.07 41.05
C PRO A 516 16.42 -8.06 41.21
N ASP A 517 15.80 -8.43 40.10
CA ASP A 517 14.70 -9.40 40.00
C ASP A 517 15.15 -10.80 39.53
N GLY A 518 14.45 -11.83 40.03
CA GLY A 518 14.76 -13.23 39.72
C GLY A 518 15.90 -13.80 40.55
N THR A 519 16.61 -14.79 40.01
CA THR A 519 17.71 -15.47 40.70
C THR A 519 19.02 -14.69 40.56
N VAL A 520 19.65 -14.39 41.68
CA VAL A 520 20.82 -13.51 41.80
C VAL A 520 21.94 -14.24 42.54
N THR A 521 23.14 -14.23 41.97
CA THR A 521 24.32 -14.91 42.49
C THR A 521 25.38 -13.95 42.99
N ALA A 522 26.10 -14.32 44.05
CA ALA A 522 27.23 -13.57 44.58
C ALA A 522 28.40 -14.47 45.00
N GLU A 523 29.62 -13.97 44.78
CA GLU A 523 30.82 -14.54 45.38
C GLU A 523 30.88 -14.26 46.89
N LYS A 524 31.63 -15.11 47.61
CA LYS A 524 31.94 -14.94 49.03
C LYS A 524 32.47 -13.53 49.33
N GLY A 525 31.88 -12.86 50.32
CA GLY A 525 32.35 -11.56 50.81
C GLY A 525 31.99 -10.36 49.94
N LYS A 526 31.14 -10.55 48.91
CA LYS A 526 30.40 -9.45 48.29
C LYS A 526 29.19 -9.08 49.16
N ASP A 527 28.61 -7.92 48.89
CA ASP A 527 27.32 -7.53 49.43
C ASP A 527 26.25 -7.69 48.34
N LEU A 528 25.03 -8.13 48.71
CA LEU A 528 23.85 -8.09 47.85
C LEU A 528 22.88 -7.02 48.37
N LEU A 529 22.37 -6.18 47.48
CA LEU A 529 21.38 -5.15 47.78
C LEU A 529 20.14 -5.37 46.92
N PHE A 530 18.99 -5.47 47.57
CA PHE A 530 17.67 -5.59 46.93
C PHE A 530 16.84 -4.35 47.26
N THR A 531 16.32 -3.67 46.25
CA THR A 531 15.41 -2.52 46.38
C THR A 531 14.00 -2.93 45.96
N PHE A 532 13.01 -2.65 46.81
CA PHE A 532 11.60 -2.91 46.54
C PHE A 532 10.90 -1.62 46.12
N THR A 533 10.42 -1.57 44.88
CA THR A 533 9.70 -0.43 44.31
C THR A 533 8.23 -0.81 44.14
N PRO A 534 7.30 -0.31 44.98
CA PRO A 534 5.88 -0.53 44.77
C PRO A 534 5.39 0.11 43.47
N ASP A 535 4.39 -0.50 42.83
CA ASP A 535 3.68 0.17 41.74
C ASP A 535 2.83 1.34 42.31
N PRO A 536 2.49 2.37 41.51
CA PRO A 536 1.54 3.41 41.91
C PRO A 536 0.25 2.84 42.52
N GLY A 537 -0.14 3.37 43.68
CA GLY A 537 -1.30 2.90 44.45
C GLY A 537 -1.04 1.67 45.34
N TYR A 538 0.19 1.15 45.37
CA TYR A 538 0.60 0.05 46.25
C TYR A 538 1.70 0.50 47.20
N LYS A 539 1.80 -0.18 48.34
CA LYS A 539 2.91 -0.06 49.29
C LYS A 539 3.57 -1.42 49.51
N LEU A 540 4.79 -1.39 50.02
CA LEU A 540 5.44 -2.61 50.50
C LEU A 540 4.67 -3.15 51.71
N GLY A 541 4.28 -4.43 51.63
CA GLY A 541 3.61 -5.17 52.70
C GLY A 541 4.64 -5.96 53.50
N THR A 542 4.62 -7.28 53.36
CA THR A 542 5.59 -8.18 54.03
C THR A 542 6.75 -8.52 53.11
N VAL A 543 7.98 -8.49 53.63
CA VAL A 543 9.16 -9.06 52.98
C VAL A 543 9.72 -10.19 53.86
N THR A 544 9.93 -11.35 53.26
CA THR A 544 10.52 -12.53 53.92
C THR A 544 11.80 -12.98 53.25
N PHE A 545 12.79 -13.42 54.02
CA PHE A 545 13.99 -14.11 53.53
C PHE A 545 14.05 -15.52 54.16
N ASP A 546 14.12 -16.56 53.33
CA ASP A 546 13.93 -17.97 53.71
C ASP A 546 12.66 -18.23 54.53
N GLY A 547 11.59 -17.48 54.23
CA GLY A 547 10.32 -17.51 54.96
C GLY A 547 10.32 -16.80 56.32
N VAL A 548 11.45 -16.23 56.76
CA VAL A 548 11.54 -15.39 57.96
C VAL A 548 11.17 -13.95 57.61
N ASP A 549 10.21 -13.36 58.31
CA ASP A 549 9.85 -11.94 58.14
C ASP A 549 11.05 -11.02 58.48
N ILE A 550 11.40 -10.17 57.51
CA ILE A 550 12.47 -9.17 57.59
C ILE A 550 11.95 -7.74 57.34
N THR A 551 10.63 -7.53 57.26
CA THR A 551 10.00 -6.24 56.94
C THR A 551 10.48 -5.13 57.89
N GLY A 552 10.61 -5.42 59.18
CA GLY A 552 11.13 -4.49 60.20
C GLY A 552 12.66 -4.28 60.17
N LYS A 553 13.39 -4.85 59.21
CA LYS A 553 14.84 -4.67 59.01
C LYS A 553 15.17 -3.82 57.78
N LEU A 554 14.16 -3.47 56.99
CA LEU A 554 14.33 -2.69 55.77
C LEU A 554 14.72 -1.23 56.10
N LYS A 555 15.47 -0.61 55.19
CA LYS A 555 15.74 0.83 55.20
C LYS A 555 15.43 1.38 53.82
N ASP A 556 14.56 2.39 53.74
CA ASP A 556 14.24 3.08 52.48
C ASP A 556 13.77 2.12 51.37
N ASN A 557 12.94 1.13 51.76
CA ASN A 557 12.51 -0.02 50.96
C ASN A 557 13.66 -0.88 50.37
N THR A 558 14.84 -0.88 50.98
CA THR A 558 15.96 -1.76 50.63
C THR A 558 16.22 -2.84 51.69
N TYR A 559 16.75 -3.98 51.24
CA TYR A 559 17.33 -5.03 52.06
C TYR A 559 18.75 -5.34 51.59
N LYS A 560 19.72 -5.28 52.52
CA LYS A 560 21.13 -5.58 52.24
C LYS A 560 21.56 -6.85 52.97
N ILE A 561 22.14 -7.78 52.22
CA ILE A 561 22.85 -8.96 52.74
C ILE A 561 24.34 -8.62 52.68
N GLU A 562 24.96 -8.41 53.85
CA GLU A 562 26.36 -8.00 53.94
C GLU A 562 27.30 -9.22 54.08
N ASN A 563 28.48 -9.16 53.46
CA ASN A 563 29.55 -10.16 53.58
C ASN A 563 29.06 -11.59 53.33
N VAL A 564 28.56 -11.84 52.11
CA VAL A 564 27.96 -13.09 51.65
C VAL A 564 28.76 -14.35 52.07
N PRO A 565 28.12 -15.35 52.71
CA PRO A 565 28.82 -16.50 53.27
C PRO A 565 29.29 -17.49 52.19
N ALA A 566 30.30 -18.30 52.54
CA ALA A 566 30.91 -19.25 51.63
C ALA A 566 30.20 -20.61 51.63
N GLY A 567 29.93 -21.14 50.43
CA GLY A 567 29.68 -22.58 50.25
C GLY A 567 28.30 -23.09 50.65
N ASP A 568 27.30 -22.23 50.82
CA ASP A 568 25.91 -22.66 50.83
C ASP A 568 25.43 -22.82 49.39
N SER A 569 25.25 -24.06 48.94
CA SER A 569 24.77 -24.39 47.59
C SER A 569 23.25 -24.51 47.49
N ARG A 570 22.53 -24.01 48.50
CA ARG A 570 21.07 -23.92 48.49
C ARG A 570 20.65 -22.59 47.87
N GLU A 571 19.56 -22.62 47.12
CA GLU A 571 18.88 -21.40 46.69
C GLU A 571 18.11 -20.81 47.87
N HIS A 572 18.53 -19.64 48.33
CA HIS A 572 17.82 -18.85 49.34
C HIS A 572 16.65 -18.12 48.68
N LYS A 573 15.55 -17.90 49.42
CA LYS A 573 14.33 -17.30 48.88
C LYS A 573 14.00 -15.97 49.54
N LEU A 574 14.21 -14.88 48.82
CA LEU A 574 13.67 -13.57 49.12
C LEU A 574 12.28 -13.44 48.48
N SER A 575 11.30 -12.95 49.22
CA SER A 575 9.93 -12.77 48.70
C SER A 575 9.29 -11.52 49.28
N ALA A 576 8.78 -10.65 48.42
CA ALA A 576 8.07 -9.43 48.80
C ALA A 576 6.59 -9.49 48.37
N ALA A 577 5.72 -8.98 49.23
CA ALA A 577 4.30 -8.79 48.93
C ALA A 577 3.96 -7.31 48.95
N PHE A 578 3.48 -6.78 47.83
CA PHE A 578 2.96 -5.42 47.72
C PHE A 578 1.45 -5.41 47.93
N LYS A 579 0.98 -4.61 48.88
CA LYS A 579 -0.45 -4.44 49.22
C LYS A 579 -0.95 -3.15 48.60
N GLN A 580 -2.15 -3.17 48.01
CA GLN A 580 -2.81 -1.93 47.59
C GLN A 580 -3.00 -1.02 48.82
N MET A 581 -2.74 0.27 48.66
CA MET A 581 -2.96 1.26 49.71
C MET A 581 -4.46 1.44 49.97
N ASP A 582 -4.83 1.52 51.24
CA ASP A 582 -6.19 1.86 51.67
C ASP A 582 -6.32 3.36 52.00
N SER A 583 -7.49 3.77 52.50
CA SER A 583 -7.75 5.16 52.88
C SER A 583 -6.76 5.69 53.93
N ASP A 584 -6.35 4.90 54.92
CA ASP A 584 -5.43 5.39 55.96
C ASP A 584 -4.03 5.56 55.37
N ASP A 585 -3.61 4.63 54.50
CA ASP A 585 -2.34 4.70 53.77
C ASP A 585 -2.22 5.98 52.91
N ILE A 586 -3.20 6.27 52.04
CA ILE A 586 -3.13 7.45 51.16
C ILE A 586 -3.37 8.77 51.93
N ASN A 587 -4.16 8.77 53.01
CA ASN A 587 -4.22 9.93 53.92
C ASN A 587 -2.89 10.16 54.64
N GLN A 588 -2.15 9.10 54.99
CA GLN A 588 -0.80 9.23 55.56
C GLN A 588 0.19 9.80 54.53
N VAL A 589 0.13 9.36 53.27
CA VAL A 589 0.94 9.94 52.17
C VAL A 589 0.73 11.45 52.10
N PHE A 590 -0.51 11.94 51.97
CA PHE A 590 -0.80 13.37 51.92
C PHE A 590 -0.39 14.14 53.20
N ARG A 591 -0.48 13.52 54.37
CA ARG A 591 -0.03 14.11 55.65
C ARG A 591 1.49 14.09 55.85
N SER A 592 2.23 13.27 55.08
CA SER A 592 3.68 13.14 55.15
C SER A 592 4.44 14.05 54.18
N LEU A 593 3.73 14.72 53.28
CA LEU A 593 4.32 15.70 52.36
C LEU A 593 4.92 16.89 53.12
N PRO A 594 6.16 17.31 52.83
CA PRO A 594 6.73 18.50 53.46
C PRO A 594 6.01 19.79 53.03
N GLU A 595 6.11 20.85 53.83
CA GLU A 595 5.54 22.15 53.44
C GLU A 595 6.41 22.83 52.36
N ILE A 596 5.77 23.23 51.25
CA ILE A 596 6.41 24.08 50.25
C ILE A 596 6.41 25.54 50.76
N LYS A 597 7.59 26.03 51.19
CA LYS A 597 7.86 27.45 51.40
C LYS A 597 8.09 28.16 50.05
N GLU A 598 7.88 29.47 49.99
CA GLU A 598 8.05 30.25 48.75
C GLU A 598 9.51 30.19 48.27
N GLY A 599 9.70 30.03 46.95
CA GLY A 599 11.02 29.97 46.31
C GLY A 599 11.83 28.69 46.52
N SER A 600 11.41 27.75 47.38
CA SER A 600 12.22 26.60 47.80
C SER A 600 11.74 25.22 47.30
N VAL A 601 11.23 25.14 46.06
CA VAL A 601 10.83 23.88 45.44
C VAL A 601 12.09 23.16 44.89
N ASN A 602 12.72 22.32 45.72
CA ASN A 602 13.77 21.42 45.25
C ASN A 602 13.18 20.19 44.53
N ARG A 603 14.02 19.44 43.81
CA ARG A 603 13.57 18.27 43.04
C ARG A 603 12.91 17.19 43.90
N GLU A 604 13.44 16.91 45.09
CA GLU A 604 12.93 15.85 45.97
C GLU A 604 11.52 16.18 46.49
N LEU A 605 11.30 17.43 46.90
CA LEU A 605 10.01 17.96 47.32
C LEU A 605 8.99 17.90 46.16
N ARG A 606 9.41 18.35 44.98
CA ARG A 606 8.62 18.32 43.75
C ARG A 606 8.24 16.89 43.33
N ASP A 607 9.20 15.97 43.33
CA ASP A 607 8.97 14.57 42.98
C ASP A 607 8.07 13.87 44.01
N ALA A 608 8.15 14.23 45.31
CA ALA A 608 7.27 13.70 46.36
C ALA A 608 5.80 14.16 46.21
N TYR A 609 5.56 15.43 45.86
CA TYR A 609 4.20 15.92 45.59
C TYR A 609 3.59 15.28 44.33
N LEU A 610 4.40 15.09 43.28
CA LEU A 610 3.97 14.38 42.07
C LEU A 610 3.72 12.89 42.37
N ASP A 611 4.55 12.24 43.18
CA ASP A 611 4.30 10.86 43.64
C ASP A 611 3.00 10.72 44.45
N ALA A 612 2.65 11.70 45.29
CA ALA A 612 1.37 11.68 46.00
C ALA A 612 0.17 11.76 45.04
N LYS A 613 0.22 12.62 44.00
CA LYS A 613 -0.83 12.65 42.96
C LYS A 613 -0.85 11.36 42.14
N ILE A 614 0.31 10.82 41.75
CA ILE A 614 0.43 9.54 41.01
C ILE A 614 -0.13 8.37 41.83
N GLN A 615 0.14 8.31 43.14
CA GLN A 615 -0.40 7.29 44.04
C GLN A 615 -1.91 7.43 44.22
N TYR A 616 -2.42 8.65 44.36
CA TYR A 616 -3.86 8.91 44.44
C TYR A 616 -4.58 8.56 43.13
N GLU A 617 -4.05 8.95 41.96
CA GLU A 617 -4.68 8.65 40.67
C GLU A 617 -4.63 7.17 40.27
N ALA A 618 -3.61 6.43 40.72
CA ALA A 618 -3.58 4.99 40.56
C ALA A 618 -4.64 4.27 41.44
N LEU A 619 -5.05 4.89 42.55
CA LEU A 619 -6.11 4.41 43.43
C LEU A 619 -7.50 4.84 42.93
N SER A 620 -7.68 6.09 42.49
CA SER A 620 -8.95 6.66 42.00
C SER A 620 -9.56 5.78 40.90
N ALA A 621 -8.73 5.34 39.94
CA ALA A 621 -9.07 4.43 38.85
C ALA A 621 -9.66 3.08 39.32
N THR A 622 -9.38 2.65 40.55
CA THR A 622 -9.87 1.39 41.14
C THR A 622 -11.04 1.56 42.11
N ARG A 623 -11.42 2.81 42.45
CA ARG A 623 -12.53 3.18 43.36
C ARG A 623 -12.45 2.59 44.78
N THR A 624 -11.27 2.18 45.27
CA THR A 624 -11.15 1.47 46.55
C THR A 624 -10.97 2.34 47.81
N PRO A 625 -10.27 3.51 47.80
CA PRO A 625 -10.12 4.33 49.00
C PRO A 625 -10.80 5.71 48.85
N SER A 626 -11.56 6.12 49.87
CA SER A 626 -12.02 7.51 49.98
C SER A 626 -10.96 8.37 50.68
N VAL A 627 -10.60 9.50 50.06
CA VAL A 627 -9.86 10.59 50.70
C VAL A 627 -10.84 11.73 50.96
N SER A 628 -10.71 12.43 52.10
CA SER A 628 -11.65 13.51 52.41
C SER A 628 -11.45 14.70 51.47
N GLN A 629 -12.55 15.37 51.08
CA GLN A 629 -12.53 16.50 50.16
C GLN A 629 -11.63 17.65 50.69
N ASP A 630 -11.62 17.87 52.01
CA ASP A 630 -10.72 18.83 52.65
C ASP A 630 -9.24 18.42 52.63
N THR A 631 -8.92 17.12 52.72
CA THR A 631 -7.54 16.63 52.57
C THR A 631 -7.05 16.79 51.13
N LEU A 632 -7.89 16.47 50.14
CA LEU A 632 -7.56 16.68 48.72
C LEU A 632 -7.45 18.17 48.38
N LEU A 633 -8.34 19.01 48.90
CA LEU A 633 -8.27 20.46 48.66
C LEU A 633 -7.08 21.11 49.39
N ALA A 634 -6.69 20.60 50.56
CA ALA A 634 -5.44 21.01 51.23
C ALA A 634 -4.21 20.57 50.41
N PHE A 635 -4.18 19.34 49.90
CA PHE A 635 -3.16 18.87 48.98
C PHE A 635 -3.09 19.75 47.73
N TYR A 636 -4.21 19.99 47.03
CA TYR A 636 -4.26 20.78 45.81
C TYR A 636 -3.84 22.24 46.02
N ARG A 637 -4.14 22.86 47.17
CA ARG A 637 -3.64 24.21 47.53
C ARG A 637 -2.11 24.24 47.72
N SER A 638 -1.48 23.14 48.11
CA SER A 638 0.00 23.04 48.18
C SER A 638 0.61 22.58 46.86
N PHE A 639 -0.02 21.65 46.15
CA PHE A 639 0.38 21.16 44.82
C PHE A 639 0.41 22.29 43.79
N ALA A 640 -0.53 23.24 43.89
CA ALA A 640 -0.55 24.51 43.14
C ALA A 640 0.69 25.41 43.32
N LYS A 641 1.63 25.08 44.21
CA LYS A 641 2.90 25.80 44.39
C LYS A 641 4.07 25.21 43.59
N LEU A 642 3.89 24.08 42.88
CA LEU A 642 4.94 23.53 42.02
C LEU A 642 5.13 24.44 40.79
N SER A 643 6.38 24.67 40.39
CA SER A 643 6.76 25.54 39.26
C SER A 643 6.13 25.18 37.92
N GLU A 644 5.79 23.89 37.74
CA GLU A 644 5.18 23.36 36.53
C GLU A 644 3.64 23.46 36.54
N ILE A 645 3.04 23.96 37.62
CA ILE A 645 1.59 24.12 37.78
C ILE A 645 1.23 25.61 37.81
N ASP A 646 0.34 26.04 36.91
CA ASP A 646 0.01 27.44 36.66
C ASP A 646 -1.51 27.73 36.68
N PHE A 647 -1.89 28.99 36.91
CA PHE A 647 -3.28 29.44 37.08
C PHE A 647 -3.52 30.82 36.45
N ASP A 648 -3.89 30.84 35.17
CA ASP A 648 -4.32 32.05 34.45
C ASP A 648 -5.78 32.41 34.79
N VAL A 649 -5.98 33.07 35.93
CA VAL A 649 -7.30 33.47 36.43
C VAL A 649 -7.58 34.94 36.16
N ASP A 650 -8.72 35.23 35.50
CA ASP A 650 -9.23 36.59 35.29
C ASP A 650 -9.69 37.27 36.59
N ASN A 651 -8.70 37.75 37.35
CA ASN A 651 -8.88 38.53 38.57
C ASN A 651 -9.41 39.97 38.30
N LYS A 652 -9.74 40.32 37.06
CA LYS A 652 -10.38 41.59 36.66
C LYS A 652 -11.85 41.39 36.29
N GLY A 653 -12.30 40.15 36.12
CA GLY A 653 -13.67 39.79 35.84
C GLY A 653 -14.66 40.21 36.93
N PRO A 654 -15.95 40.42 36.57
CA PRO A 654 -16.97 40.86 37.52
C PRO A 654 -17.39 39.78 38.55
N VAL A 655 -17.04 38.52 38.34
CA VAL A 655 -17.35 37.38 39.23
C VAL A 655 -16.05 36.86 39.82
N SER A 656 -15.96 36.79 41.15
CA SER A 656 -14.80 36.19 41.82
C SER A 656 -15.03 34.70 42.07
N ILE A 657 -14.03 33.87 41.78
CA ILE A 657 -14.06 32.42 42.00
C ILE A 657 -13.04 32.08 43.10
N SER A 658 -13.47 31.36 44.12
CA SER A 658 -12.64 30.94 45.25
C SER A 658 -12.33 29.44 45.17
N ASP A 659 -11.16 29.05 45.67
CA ASP A 659 -10.67 27.66 45.71
C ASP A 659 -10.55 26.94 44.34
N TYR A 660 -10.22 27.71 43.30
CA TYR A 660 -9.96 27.22 41.94
C TYR A 660 -8.86 26.14 41.85
N THR A 661 -8.00 26.01 42.86
CA THR A 661 -6.98 24.95 42.94
C THR A 661 -7.59 23.55 42.95
N ALA A 662 -8.87 23.40 43.31
CA ALA A 662 -9.61 22.15 43.20
C ALA A 662 -9.63 21.58 41.77
N LEU A 663 -9.48 22.43 40.74
CA LEU A 663 -9.42 22.00 39.33
C LEU A 663 -8.16 21.17 38.99
N LEU A 664 -7.16 21.08 39.88
CA LEU A 664 -6.05 20.12 39.76
C LEU A 664 -6.48 18.67 39.92
N ASP A 665 -7.72 18.42 40.35
CA ASP A 665 -8.33 17.10 40.28
C ASP A 665 -8.39 16.58 38.84
N SER A 666 -8.63 17.47 37.87
CA SER A 666 -8.63 17.15 36.42
C SER A 666 -7.26 16.70 35.85
N MET A 667 -6.19 16.70 36.64
CA MET A 667 -4.91 16.08 36.29
C MET A 667 -4.99 14.56 36.43
N THR A 668 -4.87 13.87 35.31
CA THR A 668 -4.90 12.41 35.23
C THR A 668 -3.58 11.76 35.69
N LEU A 669 -3.63 10.45 35.94
CA LEU A 669 -2.47 9.62 36.28
C LEU A 669 -1.28 9.82 35.33
N ASP A 670 -1.53 9.85 34.03
CA ASP A 670 -0.47 9.93 33.02
C ASP A 670 0.03 11.37 32.81
N GLU A 671 -0.80 12.39 33.08
CA GLU A 671 -0.34 13.79 33.15
C GLU A 671 0.56 14.01 34.38
N ALA A 672 0.23 13.40 35.53
CA ALA A 672 1.05 13.47 36.74
C ALA A 672 2.39 12.73 36.58
N LYS A 673 2.40 11.55 35.92
CA LYS A 673 3.64 10.85 35.51
C LYS A 673 4.46 11.69 34.55
N GLY A 674 3.83 12.26 33.52
CA GLY A 674 4.52 13.05 32.49
C GLY A 674 5.15 14.33 33.05
N LEU A 675 4.54 14.94 34.05
CA LEU A 675 5.19 15.99 34.84
C LEU A 675 6.41 15.42 35.57
N LYS A 676 6.28 14.28 36.28
CA LYS A 676 7.38 13.70 37.05
C LYS A 676 8.59 13.32 36.18
N ASP A 677 8.38 12.63 35.06
CA ASP A 677 9.46 12.23 34.13
C ASP A 677 9.96 13.36 33.23
N GLY A 678 9.25 14.48 33.16
CA GLY A 678 9.60 15.67 32.38
C GLY A 678 9.14 15.65 30.93
N THR A 679 8.36 14.65 30.50
CA THR A 679 7.72 14.64 29.18
C THR A 679 6.60 15.68 29.05
N ILE A 680 6.05 16.17 30.15
CA ILE A 680 5.18 17.36 30.25
C ILE A 680 5.94 18.42 31.02
N SER A 681 6.06 19.63 30.46
CA SER A 681 6.81 20.74 31.06
C SER A 681 5.95 21.72 31.84
N ASN A 682 4.63 21.74 31.60
CA ASN A 682 3.69 22.59 32.34
C ASN A 682 2.24 22.07 32.25
N PHE A 683 1.50 22.26 33.33
CA PHE A 683 0.06 22.08 33.47
C PHE A 683 -0.53 23.42 33.93
N SER A 684 -1.44 24.03 33.16
CA SER A 684 -2.08 25.31 33.51
C SER A 684 -3.61 25.19 33.54
N ILE A 685 -4.24 25.88 34.49
CA ILE A 685 -5.69 26.05 34.58
C ILE A 685 -6.03 27.50 34.23
N GLN A 686 -6.70 27.71 33.09
CA GLN A 686 -7.17 29.02 32.67
C GLN A 686 -8.64 29.23 33.02
N ILE A 687 -8.98 30.42 33.54
CA ILE A 687 -10.34 30.82 33.96
C ILE A 687 -10.65 32.22 33.39
N ASN A 688 -11.52 32.28 32.37
CA ASN A 688 -11.97 33.53 31.76
C ASN A 688 -13.40 33.89 32.20
N VAL A 689 -13.68 35.16 32.51
CA VAL A 689 -15.01 35.61 32.98
C VAL A 689 -15.59 36.72 32.10
N SER A 690 -16.46 36.37 31.17
CA SER A 690 -17.12 37.34 30.28
C SER A 690 -18.46 37.82 30.84
N GLY A 691 -18.58 39.10 31.18
CA GLY A 691 -19.83 39.70 31.68
C GLY A 691 -20.76 40.29 30.61
N ASN A 692 -22.00 40.55 31.00
CA ASN A 692 -23.06 41.18 30.19
C ASN A 692 -23.41 40.41 28.90
N ILE A 693 -23.37 39.08 28.93
CA ILE A 693 -23.71 38.27 27.75
C ILE A 693 -25.22 38.29 27.45
N ASN A 694 -25.58 38.33 26.17
CA ASN A 694 -26.97 38.27 25.75
C ASN A 694 -27.46 36.82 25.69
N LEU A 695 -28.30 36.42 26.66
CA LEU A 695 -29.01 35.13 26.60
C LEU A 695 -29.86 35.01 25.33
N SER A 696 -30.06 33.78 24.85
CA SER A 696 -31.08 33.46 23.83
C SER A 696 -32.49 33.49 24.44
N THR A 697 -33.53 33.47 23.60
CA THR A 697 -34.92 33.34 24.07
C THR A 697 -35.11 32.03 24.85
N GLN A 698 -34.66 30.92 24.27
CA GLN A 698 -34.70 29.58 24.88
C GLN A 698 -34.02 29.53 26.26
N GLN A 699 -32.90 30.22 26.45
CA GLN A 699 -32.21 30.30 27.74
C GLN A 699 -33.01 31.10 28.78
N ARG A 700 -33.69 32.19 28.39
CA ARG A 700 -34.59 32.92 29.30
C ARG A 700 -35.81 32.09 29.66
N ASP A 701 -36.45 31.46 28.68
CA ASP A 701 -37.64 30.63 28.87
C ASP A 701 -37.35 29.46 29.81
N LEU A 702 -36.15 28.86 29.72
CA LEU A 702 -35.66 27.79 30.59
C LEU A 702 -35.50 28.24 32.05
N ILE A 703 -34.87 29.40 32.29
CA ILE A 703 -34.76 29.99 33.63
C ILE A 703 -36.15 30.26 34.22
N LEU A 704 -37.02 30.90 33.43
CA LEU A 704 -38.37 31.27 33.86
C LEU A 704 -39.28 30.04 34.06
N ALA A 705 -39.08 28.94 33.32
CA ALA A 705 -39.77 27.68 33.59
C ALA A 705 -39.45 27.12 34.98
N LYS A 706 -38.19 27.24 35.42
CA LYS A 706 -37.72 26.82 36.76
C LYS A 706 -38.06 27.85 37.85
N LYS A 707 -38.15 29.15 37.53
CA LYS A 707 -38.41 30.26 38.48
C LYS A 707 -39.34 31.32 37.86
N LYS A 708 -40.64 31.00 37.80
CA LYS A 708 -41.68 31.73 37.02
C LYS A 708 -41.82 33.22 37.31
N ASP A 709 -41.62 33.63 38.56
CA ASP A 709 -41.74 35.02 39.00
C ASP A 709 -40.37 35.72 39.17
N GLY A 710 -39.30 35.12 38.64
CA GLY A 710 -37.94 35.64 38.73
C GLY A 710 -37.62 36.67 37.65
N ILE A 711 -37.06 37.81 38.06
CA ILE A 711 -36.59 38.86 37.14
C ILE A 711 -35.09 38.64 36.89
N ILE A 712 -34.75 38.25 35.66
CA ILE A 712 -33.37 38.17 35.16
C ILE A 712 -32.75 39.58 35.18
N ALA A 713 -31.51 39.68 35.66
CA ALA A 713 -30.77 40.93 35.77
C ALA A 713 -29.47 40.90 34.94
N ASP A 714 -28.41 40.29 35.46
CA ASP A 714 -27.10 40.21 34.81
C ASP A 714 -26.78 38.78 34.34
N SER A 715 -25.86 38.62 33.38
CA SER A 715 -25.46 37.29 32.87
C SER A 715 -23.98 37.24 32.47
N TYR A 716 -23.36 36.08 32.70
CA TYR A 716 -21.91 35.85 32.62
C TYR A 716 -21.60 34.51 31.94
N SER A 717 -20.53 34.45 31.15
CA SER A 717 -19.87 33.21 30.70
C SER A 717 -18.64 32.96 31.56
N ILE A 718 -18.41 31.72 31.97
CA ILE A 718 -17.22 31.32 32.73
C ILE A 718 -16.57 30.14 32.01
N ASP A 719 -15.49 30.42 31.30
CA ASP A 719 -14.81 29.48 30.40
C ASP A 719 -13.54 28.93 31.07
N LEU A 720 -13.63 27.70 31.57
CA LEU A 720 -12.54 26.95 32.21
C LEU A 720 -11.79 26.06 31.22
N LYS A 721 -10.47 26.02 31.29
CA LYS A 721 -9.62 25.13 30.47
C LYS A 721 -8.49 24.51 31.30
N LYS A 722 -8.25 23.21 31.10
CA LYS A 722 -6.97 22.55 31.40
C LYS A 722 -6.07 22.68 30.18
N ILE A 723 -4.81 23.03 30.41
CA ILE A 723 -3.80 23.29 29.39
C ILE A 723 -2.57 22.44 29.72
N ILE A 724 -2.10 21.62 28.78
CA ILE A 724 -0.95 20.72 28.94
C ILE A 724 0.12 21.08 27.91
N THR A 725 1.33 21.39 28.36
CA THR A 725 2.46 21.69 27.47
C THR A 725 3.48 20.55 27.49
N GLN A 726 3.72 19.96 26.32
CA GLN A 726 4.65 18.86 26.08
C GLN A 726 5.54 19.21 24.89
N SER A 727 6.87 19.23 25.10
CA SER A 727 7.87 19.54 24.07
C SER A 727 7.58 20.83 23.27
N GLY A 728 7.03 21.86 23.93
CA GLY A 728 6.63 23.13 23.31
C GLY A 728 5.29 23.12 22.56
N THR A 729 4.57 21.98 22.53
CA THR A 729 3.21 21.86 21.99
C THR A 729 2.18 21.97 23.12
N THR A 730 1.16 22.81 22.95
CA THR A 730 0.16 23.10 23.98
C THR A 730 -1.21 22.53 23.62
N ASN A 731 -1.66 21.52 24.38
CA ASN A 731 -2.97 20.89 24.26
C ASN A 731 -3.98 21.57 25.19
N ASN A 732 -5.19 21.85 24.70
CA ASN A 732 -6.24 22.58 25.42
C ASN A 732 -7.50 21.72 25.58
N PHE A 733 -8.00 21.60 26.81
CA PHE A 733 -9.18 20.82 27.16
C PHE A 733 -10.18 21.68 27.93
N THR A 734 -11.40 21.85 27.43
CA THR A 734 -12.46 22.60 28.14
C THR A 734 -12.94 21.80 29.35
N LEU A 735 -12.94 22.42 30.53
CA LEU A 735 -13.53 21.85 31.75
C LEU A 735 -14.97 22.35 31.85
N THR A 736 -15.93 21.43 31.81
CA THR A 736 -17.37 21.73 31.97
C THR A 736 -17.93 21.25 33.31
N GLU A 737 -17.20 20.37 34.00
CA GLU A 737 -17.57 19.76 35.28
C GLU A 737 -16.31 19.58 36.16
N SER A 738 -16.49 19.39 37.46
CA SER A 738 -15.43 19.15 38.45
C SER A 738 -16.02 18.42 39.67
N ASP A 739 -15.33 17.40 40.18
CA ASP A 739 -15.67 16.63 41.40
C ASP A 739 -15.59 17.49 42.69
N PHE A 740 -15.29 18.77 42.56
CA PHE A 740 -15.21 19.76 43.63
C PHE A 740 -16.05 21.01 43.30
N PRO A 741 -16.99 21.42 44.17
CA PRO A 741 -17.83 22.60 43.96
C PRO A 741 -17.04 23.89 44.12
N LEU A 742 -16.85 24.65 43.04
CA LEU A 742 -16.22 25.96 43.10
C LEU A 742 -17.19 26.99 43.69
N THR A 743 -16.68 27.87 44.56
CA THR A 743 -17.46 28.96 45.17
C THR A 743 -17.34 30.22 44.31
N MET A 744 -18.46 30.67 43.76
CA MET A 744 -18.55 31.87 42.92
C MET A 744 -19.27 32.99 43.65
N LYS A 745 -18.77 34.23 43.54
CA LYS A 745 -19.43 35.43 44.10
C LYS A 745 -19.69 36.42 42.98
N PHE A 746 -20.98 36.57 42.66
CA PHE A 746 -21.49 37.51 41.68
C PHE A 746 -21.78 38.86 42.35
N PRO A 747 -21.68 39.99 41.61
CA PRO A 747 -22.01 41.31 42.13
C PRO A 747 -23.53 41.48 42.23
N LEU A 748 -23.97 42.42 43.07
CA LEU A 748 -25.39 42.83 43.07
C LEU A 748 -25.71 43.64 41.80
N PRO A 749 -26.81 43.34 41.08
CA PRO A 749 -27.15 44.06 39.86
C PRO A 749 -27.41 45.55 40.06
N LYS A 750 -26.87 46.36 39.15
CA LYS A 750 -26.94 47.82 39.21
C LYS A 750 -28.22 48.34 38.56
N GLY A 751 -28.81 49.38 39.15
CA GLY A 751 -29.99 50.06 38.58
C GLY A 751 -31.35 49.37 38.80
N ILE A 752 -31.39 48.23 39.51
CA ILE A 752 -32.67 47.59 39.89
C ILE A 752 -33.45 48.46 40.89
N LYS A 753 -34.77 48.55 40.73
CA LYS A 753 -35.66 49.31 41.62
C LYS A 753 -35.68 48.67 43.01
N ALA A 754 -35.82 49.44 44.09
CA ALA A 754 -36.07 48.89 45.42
C ALA A 754 -37.37 48.04 45.44
N PRO A 755 -37.47 46.99 46.27
CA PRO A 755 -38.70 46.23 46.44
C PRO A 755 -39.82 47.13 47.00
N ALA A 756 -41.07 46.77 46.72
CA ALA A 756 -42.23 47.48 47.27
C ALA A 756 -42.30 47.34 48.81
N SER A 757 -42.94 48.29 49.49
CA SER A 757 -43.14 48.19 50.94
C SER A 757 -43.93 46.91 51.27
N GLY A 758 -43.48 46.17 52.29
CA GLY A 758 -44.00 44.83 52.62
C GLY A 758 -43.43 43.68 51.78
N TYR A 759 -42.51 43.91 50.85
CA TYR A 759 -41.82 42.88 50.07
C TYR A 759 -40.33 42.80 50.43
N GLU A 760 -39.75 41.61 50.29
CA GLU A 760 -38.35 41.32 50.53
C GLU A 760 -37.74 40.67 49.28
N ARG A 761 -36.52 41.09 48.91
CA ARG A 761 -35.85 40.63 47.69
C ARG A 761 -34.94 39.44 47.98
N THR A 762 -35.21 38.31 47.32
CA THR A 762 -34.29 37.17 47.29
C THR A 762 -33.57 37.11 45.95
N PHE A 763 -32.25 36.93 45.99
CA PHE A 763 -31.40 36.73 44.81
C PHE A 763 -31.08 35.25 44.60
N TYR A 764 -30.97 34.85 43.33
CA TYR A 764 -30.58 33.52 42.88
C TYR A 764 -29.60 33.64 41.70
N VAL A 765 -28.87 32.57 41.42
CA VAL A 765 -28.10 32.42 40.18
C VAL A 765 -28.63 31.21 39.44
N ALA A 766 -29.10 31.38 38.21
CA ALA A 766 -29.36 30.28 37.32
C ALA A 766 -28.06 29.85 36.62
N ALA A 767 -27.60 28.63 36.88
CA ALA A 767 -26.50 28.00 36.15
C ALA A 767 -27.08 27.24 34.96
N ILE A 768 -26.77 27.69 33.74
CA ILE A 768 -27.20 27.12 32.46
C ILE A 768 -26.07 26.23 31.93
N HIS A 769 -26.34 24.94 31.75
CA HIS A 769 -25.35 23.95 31.28
C HIS A 769 -25.57 23.59 29.80
N ASN A 770 -24.49 23.52 29.03
CA ASN A 770 -24.54 23.23 27.59
C ASN A 770 -24.19 21.76 27.28
N GLU A 771 -25.15 20.85 27.44
CA GLU A 771 -25.00 19.42 27.08
C GLU A 771 -25.12 19.18 25.56
N GLY A 772 -24.11 19.65 24.83
CA GLY A 772 -23.97 19.41 23.39
C GLY A 772 -25.09 20.03 22.54
N LYS A 773 -25.33 19.46 21.34
CA LYS A 773 -26.12 20.09 20.28
C LYS A 773 -27.65 20.05 20.43
N ALA A 774 -28.20 19.63 21.57
CA ALA A 774 -29.64 19.35 21.67
C ALA A 774 -30.34 19.62 23.00
N ARG A 775 -29.64 19.74 24.14
CA ARG A 775 -30.26 20.01 25.44
C ARG A 775 -29.48 21.05 26.25
N THR A 776 -30.25 21.96 26.82
CA THR A 776 -29.79 22.96 27.77
C THR A 776 -30.72 22.82 28.96
N ASP A 777 -30.16 22.59 30.16
CA ASP A 777 -30.92 22.67 31.41
C ASP A 777 -30.34 23.77 32.31
N ALA A 778 -31.14 24.24 33.27
CA ALA A 778 -30.76 25.31 34.19
C ALA A 778 -31.05 24.94 35.65
N ASP A 779 -30.07 25.10 36.53
CA ASP A 779 -30.20 24.92 37.98
C ASP A 779 -30.33 26.27 38.68
N ILE A 780 -31.30 26.41 39.58
CA ILE A 780 -31.54 27.64 40.34
C ILE A 780 -30.77 27.57 41.67
N LEU A 781 -29.53 28.05 41.65
CA LEU A 781 -28.67 28.13 42.83
C LEU A 781 -29.14 29.27 43.73
N SER A 782 -29.42 28.96 45.00
CA SER A 782 -29.85 29.96 45.99
C SER A 782 -28.65 30.68 46.60
N ASN A 783 -28.79 31.99 46.84
CA ASN A 783 -27.73 32.80 47.44
C ASN A 783 -27.36 32.32 48.86
N LYS A 784 -26.07 32.02 49.07
CA LYS A 784 -25.47 31.66 50.36
C LYS A 784 -24.89 32.86 51.11
N ASP A 785 -24.80 34.06 50.50
CA ASP A 785 -24.31 35.29 51.15
C ASP A 785 -25.45 36.04 51.87
N SER A 786 -25.48 35.94 53.20
CA SER A 786 -26.39 36.69 54.06
C SER A 786 -25.94 38.12 54.39
N SER A 787 -24.75 38.55 53.93
CA SER A 787 -24.22 39.90 54.21
C SER A 787 -24.83 41.01 53.35
N GLY A 788 -25.58 40.65 52.31
CA GLY A 788 -26.23 41.59 51.40
C GLY A 788 -25.26 42.41 50.55
N LYS A 789 -24.06 41.89 50.27
CA LYS A 789 -23.02 42.57 49.47
C LYS A 789 -22.74 41.89 48.13
N THR A 790 -22.82 40.56 48.09
CA THR A 790 -22.64 39.74 46.89
C THR A 790 -23.77 38.71 46.77
N ILE A 791 -23.74 37.93 45.69
CA ILE A 791 -24.57 36.76 45.52
C ILE A 791 -23.60 35.58 45.42
N THR A 792 -23.46 34.81 46.50
CA THR A 792 -22.52 33.69 46.57
C THR A 792 -23.25 32.37 46.31
N VAL A 793 -22.71 31.55 45.41
CA VAL A 793 -23.23 30.22 45.08
C VAL A 793 -22.07 29.22 44.92
N THR A 794 -22.38 27.93 44.90
CA THR A 794 -21.42 26.83 44.72
C THR A 794 -21.89 25.94 43.58
N THR A 795 -21.00 25.52 42.68
CA THR A 795 -21.36 24.67 41.52
C THR A 795 -20.21 23.73 41.13
N GLU A 796 -20.58 22.52 40.72
CA GLU A 796 -19.70 21.48 40.15
C GLU A 796 -19.75 21.48 38.61
N ARG A 797 -20.66 22.27 38.00
CA ARG A 797 -20.88 22.36 36.55
C ARG A 797 -20.72 23.81 36.08
N PHE A 798 -20.16 24.00 34.87
CA PHE A 798 -19.65 25.28 34.37
C PHE A 798 -20.06 25.54 32.92
N SER A 799 -20.71 26.69 32.69
CA SER A 799 -21.02 27.23 31.36
C SER A 799 -21.48 28.70 31.49
N ILE A 800 -22.78 28.94 31.64
CA ILE A 800 -23.37 30.28 31.68
C ILE A 800 -24.07 30.50 33.03
N PHE A 801 -23.90 31.66 33.63
CA PHE A 801 -24.47 32.02 34.93
C PHE A 801 -25.27 33.31 34.86
N THR A 802 -26.53 33.26 35.29
CA THR A 802 -27.47 34.38 35.21
C THR A 802 -27.96 34.77 36.60
N VAL A 803 -27.72 36.00 37.02
CA VAL A 803 -28.30 36.55 38.25
C VAL A 803 -29.77 36.90 38.00
N LEU A 804 -30.63 36.46 38.90
CA LEU A 804 -32.05 36.83 38.94
C LEU A 804 -32.50 37.16 40.36
N TYR A 805 -33.58 37.94 40.48
CA TYR A 805 -34.19 38.29 41.76
C TYR A 805 -35.70 38.09 41.76
N GLN A 806 -36.28 37.84 42.93
CA GLN A 806 -37.72 37.80 43.15
C GLN A 806 -38.05 38.66 44.37
N ASP A 807 -39.03 39.56 44.22
CA ASP A 807 -39.61 40.31 45.33
C ASP A 807 -40.78 39.49 45.90
N VAL A 808 -40.56 38.86 47.05
CA VAL A 808 -41.56 38.03 47.74
C VAL A 808 -42.25 38.90 48.79
N LYS A 809 -43.58 38.88 48.86
CA LYS A 809 -44.29 39.58 49.94
C LYS A 809 -43.85 38.95 51.26
N LYS A 810 -43.39 39.74 52.23
CA LYS A 810 -43.18 39.25 53.60
C LYS A 810 -44.49 38.62 54.05
N ALA A 811 -44.42 37.43 54.64
CA ALA A 811 -45.61 36.74 55.11
C ALA A 811 -46.32 37.62 56.16
N GLU A 812 -47.47 38.18 55.79
CA GLU A 812 -48.44 38.70 56.76
C GLU A 812 -48.88 37.51 57.57
N ASP A 813 -48.40 37.48 58.80
CA ASP A 813 -48.44 36.32 59.67
C ASP A 813 -49.90 36.00 60.05
N PRO A 814 -50.50 34.84 59.65
CA PRO A 814 -51.95 34.69 59.67
C PRO A 814 -52.40 33.45 60.44
N HIS A 815 -52.46 33.54 61.77
CA HIS A 815 -53.16 32.51 62.53
C HIS A 815 -54.69 32.59 62.29
N ASN A 816 -55.16 31.69 61.41
CA ASN A 816 -56.53 31.17 61.25
C ASN A 816 -57.45 31.74 60.13
N SER A 817 -57.76 30.83 59.20
CA SER A 817 -59.03 30.65 58.44
C SER A 817 -59.13 31.08 56.96
N SER A 818 -59.43 30.07 56.12
CA SER A 818 -60.24 30.09 54.88
C SER A 818 -60.10 31.24 53.85
N ASN A 819 -59.14 31.07 52.94
CA ASN A 819 -59.32 30.90 51.47
C ASN A 819 -60.17 31.89 50.62
N GLN A 820 -59.64 32.20 49.42
CA GLN A 820 -60.25 32.80 48.21
C GLN A 820 -60.31 34.34 48.01
N ASN A 821 -59.35 34.81 47.20
CA ASN A 821 -59.53 35.55 45.92
C ASN A 821 -59.62 37.09 45.83
N ASN A 822 -59.04 37.57 44.71
CA ASN A 822 -59.24 38.82 43.95
C ASN A 822 -58.64 40.17 44.44
N SER A 823 -57.42 40.44 43.96
CA SER A 823 -57.02 41.63 43.16
C SER A 823 -57.95 42.86 43.10
N SER A 824 -57.45 44.05 43.48
CA SER A 824 -56.94 45.05 42.50
C SER A 824 -56.35 46.36 43.10
N SER A 825 -55.26 46.86 42.49
CA SER A 825 -54.84 48.29 42.32
C SER A 825 -54.59 49.26 43.50
N ASP A 826 -53.36 49.85 43.52
CA ASP A 826 -52.99 51.27 43.79
C ASP A 826 -53.74 52.07 44.89
N LYS A 827 -53.15 52.60 45.99
CA LYS A 827 -51.92 53.43 46.06
C LYS A 827 -51.57 53.92 47.49
N LYS A 828 -50.27 53.89 47.82
CA LYS A 828 -49.47 54.86 48.62
C LYS A 828 -49.73 55.12 50.14
N HIS A 829 -48.60 55.24 50.85
CA HIS A 829 -48.31 55.83 52.19
C HIS A 829 -48.56 55.01 53.48
N ASP A 830 -47.41 54.75 54.13
CA ASP A 830 -47.04 54.91 55.54
C ASP A 830 -47.63 54.04 56.67
N ASP A 831 -46.66 53.50 57.42
CA ASP A 831 -46.58 53.38 58.88
C ASP A 831 -47.33 52.29 59.70
N ASN A 832 -46.49 51.62 60.51
CA ASN A 832 -46.72 51.06 61.85
C ASN A 832 -47.51 49.74 62.06
N ASN A 833 -46.71 48.70 62.31
CA ASN A 833 -46.65 47.96 63.58
C ASN A 833 -47.63 46.78 63.84
N ALA A 834 -47.02 45.61 64.14
CA ALA A 834 -47.61 44.43 64.79
C ALA A 834 -48.74 43.67 64.05
N SER A 835 -49.03 42.39 64.33
CA SER A 835 -48.18 41.26 64.79
C SER A 835 -48.97 39.94 64.66
N SER A 836 -48.27 38.83 64.40
CA SER A 836 -48.73 37.46 64.66
C SER A 836 -47.48 36.56 64.73
N ASN A 837 -47.66 35.25 64.91
CA ASN A 837 -46.60 34.27 65.10
C ASN A 837 -46.92 32.94 64.38
N THR A 838 -46.36 32.73 63.18
CA THR A 838 -46.55 31.53 62.36
C THR A 838 -45.56 30.45 62.77
N TYR A 839 -46.07 29.39 63.38
CA TYR A 839 -45.31 28.18 63.72
C TYR A 839 -44.77 27.50 62.45
N VAL A 840 -43.46 27.62 62.24
CA VAL A 840 -42.68 26.73 61.36
C VAL A 840 -42.28 25.52 62.19
N PRO A 841 -42.57 24.27 61.78
CA PRO A 841 -42.19 23.08 62.54
C PRO A 841 -40.67 22.95 62.63
N ASP A 842 -40.14 22.85 63.85
CA ASP A 842 -38.74 22.54 64.11
C ASP A 842 -38.55 21.02 64.06
N TYR A 843 -38.43 20.50 62.83
CA TYR A 843 -38.41 19.06 62.56
C TYR A 843 -37.24 18.33 63.27
N GLU A 844 -36.11 18.99 63.51
CA GLU A 844 -35.00 18.39 64.29
C GLU A 844 -35.40 18.21 65.76
N LYS A 845 -35.94 19.27 66.38
CA LYS A 845 -36.37 19.22 67.77
C LYS A 845 -37.52 18.24 67.99
N ASP A 846 -38.55 18.28 67.14
CA ASP A 846 -39.73 17.41 67.29
C ASP A 846 -39.41 15.93 66.98
N PHE A 847 -38.38 15.65 66.17
CA PHE A 847 -37.82 14.30 66.00
C PHE A 847 -37.15 13.79 67.28
N TRP A 848 -36.22 14.56 67.87
CA TRP A 848 -35.50 14.14 69.06
C TRP A 848 -36.35 14.10 70.33
N ASP A 849 -37.39 14.93 70.45
CA ASP A 849 -38.38 14.85 71.53
C ASP A 849 -39.21 13.55 71.45
N ASN A 850 -39.50 13.05 70.25
CA ASN A 850 -40.14 11.74 70.07
C ASN A 850 -39.22 10.58 70.49
N VAL A 851 -37.93 10.62 70.11
CA VAL A 851 -36.91 9.64 70.58
C VAL A 851 -36.84 9.64 72.11
N THR A 852 -36.79 10.82 72.72
CA THR A 852 -36.80 11.04 74.18
C THR A 852 -38.06 10.43 74.82
N SER A 853 -39.23 10.59 74.19
CA SER A 853 -40.50 10.02 74.65
C SER A 853 -40.53 8.48 74.60
N LEU A 854 -39.92 7.86 73.59
CA LEU A 854 -39.85 6.39 73.45
C LEU A 854 -38.92 5.78 74.50
N ILE A 855 -37.74 6.36 74.72
CA ILE A 855 -36.76 5.89 75.74
C ILE A 855 -37.39 5.87 77.14
N LYS A 856 -38.21 6.88 77.48
CA LYS A 856 -38.90 6.96 78.79
C LYS A 856 -40.12 6.01 78.92
N LYS A 857 -40.59 5.39 77.83
CA LYS A 857 -41.70 4.41 77.81
C LYS A 857 -41.24 2.95 77.66
N ALA A 858 -40.03 2.74 77.12
CA ALA A 858 -39.43 1.45 76.88
C ALA A 858 -39.15 0.68 78.20
N LYS A 859 -39.38 -0.64 78.18
CA LYS A 859 -39.22 -1.51 79.35
C LYS A 859 -37.78 -2.05 79.44
N ALA A 860 -37.39 -2.52 80.62
CA ALA A 860 -36.07 -3.11 80.82
C ALA A 860 -35.83 -4.28 79.85
N GLY A 861 -34.81 -4.14 78.98
CA GLY A 861 -34.50 -5.07 77.89
C GLY A 861 -34.94 -4.64 76.49
N ASP A 862 -35.77 -3.60 76.34
CA ASP A 862 -36.15 -3.04 75.03
C ASP A 862 -35.00 -2.24 74.41
N THR A 863 -34.99 -2.16 73.07
CA THR A 863 -34.02 -1.38 72.29
C THR A 863 -34.72 -0.40 71.34
N VAL A 864 -34.33 0.87 71.41
CA VAL A 864 -34.82 1.94 70.53
C VAL A 864 -33.82 2.13 69.39
N ASN A 865 -34.26 1.93 68.16
CA ASN A 865 -33.48 2.19 66.95
C ASN A 865 -33.93 3.54 66.35
N VAL A 866 -32.96 4.39 66.05
CA VAL A 866 -33.15 5.72 65.48
C VAL A 866 -32.35 5.82 64.19
N ASN A 867 -32.99 6.23 63.10
CA ASN A 867 -32.32 6.56 61.85
C ASN A 867 -32.29 8.08 61.68
N ALA A 868 -31.14 8.68 62.00
CA ALA A 868 -30.87 10.10 62.07
C ALA A 868 -29.87 10.55 60.98
N VAL A 869 -29.92 9.95 59.79
CA VAL A 869 -29.05 10.24 58.62
C VAL A 869 -29.13 11.68 58.06
N THR A 870 -29.88 12.57 58.70
CA THR A 870 -29.94 14.01 58.41
C THR A 870 -29.37 14.87 59.54
N TYR A 871 -28.83 14.26 60.60
CA TYR A 871 -28.37 14.94 61.81
C TYR A 871 -26.98 14.41 62.23
N ASP A 872 -26.05 15.33 62.45
CA ASP A 872 -24.66 15.09 62.88
C ASP A 872 -24.50 15.03 64.42
N LYS A 873 -25.54 15.45 65.15
CA LYS A 873 -25.54 15.70 66.59
C LYS A 873 -26.80 15.17 67.26
N MET A 874 -26.66 14.71 68.50
CA MET A 874 -27.76 14.29 69.37
C MET A 874 -27.90 15.29 70.53
N PRO A 875 -29.09 15.83 70.82
CA PRO A 875 -29.28 16.76 71.93
C PRO A 875 -29.20 16.07 73.30
N GLU A 876 -28.80 16.81 74.33
CA GLU A 876 -28.63 16.30 75.70
C GLU A 876 -29.94 15.80 76.35
N SER A 877 -31.10 16.20 75.84
CA SER A 877 -32.40 15.65 76.26
C SER A 877 -32.48 14.12 76.07
N VAL A 878 -31.83 13.58 75.03
CA VAL A 878 -31.85 12.15 74.71
C VAL A 878 -30.92 11.35 75.62
N MET A 879 -29.70 11.83 75.87
CA MET A 879 -28.77 11.18 76.80
C MET A 879 -29.28 11.30 78.26
N ALA A 880 -29.95 12.40 78.62
CA ALA A 880 -30.67 12.54 79.88
C ALA A 880 -31.76 11.48 80.05
N ALA A 881 -32.56 11.19 79.00
CA ALA A 881 -33.56 10.13 79.04
C ALA A 881 -32.94 8.72 79.23
N LEU A 882 -31.76 8.46 78.65
CA LEU A 882 -31.04 7.21 78.90
C LEU A 882 -30.55 7.12 80.36
N ARG A 883 -30.01 8.20 80.92
CA ARG A 883 -29.63 8.26 82.35
C ARG A 883 -30.83 8.08 83.30
N GLU A 884 -32.03 8.48 82.89
CA GLU A 884 -33.27 8.25 83.66
C GLU A 884 -33.81 6.82 83.54
N ASN A 885 -33.57 6.11 82.42
CA ASN A 885 -33.99 4.72 82.20
C ASN A 885 -32.80 3.81 81.87
N PRO A 886 -31.93 3.46 82.84
CA PRO A 886 -30.65 2.79 82.58
C PRO A 886 -30.74 1.33 82.09
N LYS A 887 -31.94 0.78 81.86
CA LYS A 887 -32.17 -0.63 81.49
C LYS A 887 -32.61 -0.85 80.03
N VAL A 888 -32.47 0.16 79.17
CA VAL A 888 -32.73 0.07 77.72
C VAL A 888 -31.45 0.31 76.92
N ALA A 889 -31.50 0.10 75.60
CA ALA A 889 -30.44 0.48 74.69
C ALA A 889 -30.95 1.43 73.59
N LEU A 890 -30.08 2.34 73.14
CA LEU A 890 -30.30 3.19 71.97
C LEU A 890 -29.32 2.81 70.87
N ILE A 891 -29.79 2.73 69.63
CA ILE A 891 -28.97 2.57 68.43
C ILE A 891 -29.27 3.72 67.47
N VAL A 892 -28.32 4.62 67.26
CA VAL A 892 -28.44 5.72 66.29
C VAL A 892 -27.68 5.36 65.02
N ARG A 893 -28.40 5.11 63.93
CA ARG A 893 -27.87 5.02 62.56
C ARG A 893 -27.86 6.43 61.99
N TRP A 894 -26.73 6.84 61.42
CA TRP A 894 -26.51 8.17 60.85
C TRP A 894 -25.51 8.03 59.69
N ASP A 895 -25.32 9.09 58.91
CA ASP A 895 -24.56 9.07 57.65
C ASP A 895 -23.03 9.13 57.88
N GLY A 896 -22.57 9.91 58.86
CA GLY A 896 -21.16 10.14 59.15
C GLY A 896 -20.38 8.98 59.82
N GLY A 897 -20.91 7.75 59.85
CA GLY A 897 -20.12 6.60 60.28
C GLY A 897 -20.87 5.34 60.74
N LYS A 898 -20.23 4.56 61.61
CA LYS A 898 -20.81 3.35 62.19
C LYS A 898 -21.99 3.71 63.13
N PRO A 899 -23.02 2.85 63.24
CA PRO A 899 -24.13 3.10 64.16
C PRO A 899 -23.67 3.25 65.61
N VAL A 900 -24.08 4.34 66.25
CA VAL A 900 -23.78 4.62 67.66
C VAL A 900 -24.70 3.78 68.53
N MET A 901 -24.19 2.73 69.15
CA MET A 901 -24.94 1.94 70.14
C MET A 901 -24.57 2.41 71.55
N ILE A 902 -25.59 2.79 72.33
CA ILE A 902 -25.46 3.29 73.71
C ILE A 902 -26.38 2.46 74.62
N PRO A 903 -25.85 1.47 75.34
CA PRO A 903 -26.53 0.88 76.49
C PRO A 903 -26.75 1.97 77.54
N ALA A 904 -27.99 2.18 77.99
CA ALA A 904 -28.35 3.32 78.84
C ALA A 904 -27.58 3.36 80.18
N GLN A 905 -27.23 2.19 80.73
CA GLN A 905 -26.34 2.00 81.88
C GLN A 905 -24.91 2.58 81.70
N THR A 906 -24.50 2.91 80.48
CA THR A 906 -23.20 3.54 80.15
C THR A 906 -23.33 4.97 79.62
N ALA A 907 -24.51 5.59 79.69
CA ALA A 907 -24.77 6.94 79.19
C ALA A 907 -23.91 8.00 79.91
N LEU A 908 -23.38 8.97 79.15
CA LEU A 908 -22.46 9.98 79.66
C LEU A 908 -23.10 10.90 80.70
N ALA A 909 -22.33 11.27 81.73
CA ALA A 909 -22.75 12.23 82.75
C ALA A 909 -22.97 13.64 82.15
N TYR A 910 -23.83 14.43 82.80
CA TYR A 910 -24.11 15.79 82.34
C TYR A 910 -22.92 16.73 82.60
N GLU A 911 -22.49 17.44 81.56
CA GLU A 911 -21.49 18.49 81.64
C GLU A 911 -22.16 19.88 81.57
N LYS A 912 -21.86 20.73 82.56
CA LYS A 912 -22.52 22.03 82.72
C LYS A 912 -22.27 22.94 81.51
N GLY A 913 -23.32 23.20 80.73
CA GLY A 913 -23.27 24.03 79.52
C GLY A 913 -23.25 23.24 78.21
N ARG A 914 -23.17 21.91 78.25
CA ARG A 914 -23.32 21.06 77.06
C ARG A 914 -24.81 20.98 76.67
N VAL A 915 -25.09 21.23 75.38
CA VAL A 915 -26.46 21.22 74.81
C VAL A 915 -26.66 20.02 73.86
N TYR A 916 -25.60 19.56 73.21
CA TYR A 916 -25.59 18.42 72.29
C TYR A 916 -24.25 17.67 72.32
N TYR A 917 -24.27 16.47 71.75
CA TYR A 917 -23.13 15.57 71.57
C TYR A 917 -23.00 15.25 70.07
N PRO A 918 -21.85 15.48 69.43
CA PRO A 918 -21.60 15.02 68.06
C PRO A 918 -21.71 13.49 67.97
N LEU A 919 -22.41 12.98 66.98
CA LEU A 919 -22.56 11.53 66.76
C LEU A 919 -21.24 10.88 66.33
N SER A 920 -20.33 11.63 65.70
CA SER A 920 -18.94 11.24 65.45
C SER A 920 -18.20 10.89 66.75
N LEU A 921 -18.23 11.81 67.73
CA LEU A 921 -17.61 11.63 69.04
C LEU A 921 -18.23 10.46 69.80
N LEU A 922 -19.56 10.32 69.78
CA LEU A 922 -20.23 9.19 70.43
C LEU A 922 -19.92 7.86 69.72
N SER A 923 -19.85 7.83 68.39
CA SER A 923 -19.44 6.66 67.60
C SER A 923 -18.07 6.15 68.04
N GLU A 924 -17.06 7.02 68.09
CA GLU A 924 -15.70 6.66 68.49
C GLU A 924 -15.63 6.23 69.97
N LEU A 925 -16.25 6.99 70.87
CA LEU A 925 -16.16 6.79 72.32
C LEU A 925 -16.85 5.47 72.74
N TYR A 926 -17.99 5.13 72.14
CA TYR A 926 -18.67 3.85 72.38
C TYR A 926 -18.18 2.68 71.53
N ALA A 927 -17.39 2.89 70.47
CA ALA A 927 -16.87 1.79 69.63
C ALA A 927 -16.15 0.70 70.44
N LYS A 928 -15.33 1.11 71.43
CA LYS A 928 -14.61 0.17 72.32
C LYS A 928 -15.54 -0.54 73.30
N VAL A 929 -16.58 0.14 73.80
CA VAL A 929 -17.60 -0.46 74.68
C VAL A 929 -18.40 -1.53 73.93
N ASN A 930 -18.79 -1.24 72.69
CA ASN A 930 -19.56 -2.15 71.85
C ASN A 930 -18.74 -3.36 71.38
N ALA A 931 -17.44 -3.18 71.09
CA ALA A 931 -16.52 -4.30 70.84
C ALA A 931 -16.37 -5.22 72.07
N ALA A 932 -16.32 -4.67 73.29
CA ALA A 932 -16.23 -5.46 74.52
C ALA A 932 -17.52 -6.24 74.86
N LEU A 933 -18.68 -5.84 74.31
CA LEU A 933 -19.96 -6.52 74.51
C LEU A 933 -20.24 -7.63 73.48
N THR A 934 -19.31 -7.92 72.56
CA THR A 934 -19.52 -8.81 71.41
C THR A 934 -18.52 -9.98 71.29
N THR A 935 -17.68 -10.21 72.30
CA THR A 935 -16.65 -11.27 72.30
C THR A 935 -17.08 -12.54 73.05
N PRO A 936 -17.09 -13.73 72.41
CA PRO A 936 -17.21 -15.01 73.10
C PRO A 936 -15.87 -15.45 73.74
N PRO A 937 -15.90 -16.24 74.84
CA PRO A 937 -14.69 -16.84 75.41
C PRO A 937 -14.17 -18.01 74.55
N PRO A 938 -12.86 -18.33 74.59
CA PRO A 938 -12.23 -19.28 73.67
C PRO A 938 -12.46 -20.75 74.05
N ALA A 939 -12.61 -21.61 73.04
CA ALA A 939 -12.63 -23.07 73.14
C ALA A 939 -11.94 -23.72 71.90
N PRO A 940 -11.36 -24.94 72.02
CA PRO A 940 -10.47 -25.51 71.01
C PRO A 940 -11.18 -26.27 69.87
N SER A 941 -10.36 -26.77 68.94
CA SER A 941 -10.72 -27.48 67.72
C SER A 941 -11.67 -28.67 67.88
N GLY A 942 -12.70 -28.73 67.03
CA GLY A 942 -13.58 -29.89 66.84
C GLY A 942 -14.54 -29.66 65.65
N SER A 943 -14.88 -30.72 64.92
CA SER A 943 -15.85 -30.66 63.80
C SER A 943 -17.27 -31.01 64.25
N GLY A 944 -18.28 -30.45 63.58
CA GLY A 944 -19.70 -30.69 63.86
C GLY A 944 -20.60 -30.10 62.77
N SER A 945 -21.82 -30.61 62.64
CA SER A 945 -22.72 -30.28 61.52
C SER A 945 -24.17 -30.02 61.96
N SER A 946 -24.81 -29.08 61.26
CA SER A 946 -26.27 -28.81 61.23
C SER A 946 -26.94 -28.29 62.51
N GLY A 947 -28.00 -27.48 62.34
CA GLY A 947 -28.85 -26.98 63.43
C GLY A 947 -29.67 -25.76 63.00
N SER A 948 -30.89 -25.61 63.52
CA SER A 948 -31.81 -24.50 63.19
C SER A 948 -32.65 -24.08 64.40
N SER A 949 -33.43 -23.00 64.24
CA SER A 949 -34.53 -22.49 65.10
C SER A 949 -34.21 -21.82 66.45
N ASN A 950 -34.03 -20.50 66.38
CA ASN A 950 -34.92 -19.46 66.93
C ASN A 950 -35.33 -19.45 68.43
N SER A 951 -34.79 -18.47 69.16
CA SER A 951 -35.47 -17.66 70.20
C SER A 951 -34.70 -16.32 70.34
N GLY A 952 -35.24 -15.18 70.76
CA GLY A 952 -36.60 -14.84 71.23
C GLY A 952 -36.62 -14.49 72.73
N GLY A 953 -37.01 -13.28 73.17
CA GLY A 953 -37.35 -12.09 72.39
C GLY A 953 -37.54 -10.81 73.23
N GLY A 954 -37.40 -9.64 72.59
CA GLY A 954 -37.63 -8.30 73.14
C GLY A 954 -37.98 -7.34 71.99
N ASN A 955 -38.72 -6.26 72.27
CA ASN A 955 -39.32 -5.45 71.20
C ASN A 955 -38.38 -4.32 70.77
N SER A 956 -38.12 -4.25 69.45
CA SER A 956 -37.39 -3.14 68.84
C SER A 956 -38.36 -2.09 68.33
N TRP A 957 -38.10 -0.83 68.65
CA TRP A 957 -38.88 0.33 68.22
C TRP A 957 -38.04 1.12 67.21
N GLU A 958 -38.53 1.31 65.99
CA GLU A 958 -37.80 2.06 64.95
C GLU A 958 -38.47 3.42 64.65
N ILE A 959 -37.67 4.47 64.56
CA ILE A 959 -38.06 5.82 64.11
C ILE A 959 -37.02 6.37 63.13
N SER A 960 -37.46 7.08 62.08
CA SER A 960 -36.59 7.62 61.03
C SER A 960 -36.87 9.10 60.78
N ALA A 961 -35.81 9.87 60.54
CA ALA A 961 -35.90 11.27 60.15
C ALA A 961 -36.47 11.43 58.71
N PRO A 962 -37.06 12.59 58.36
CA PRO A 962 -37.55 12.85 57.00
C PRO A 962 -36.40 12.85 55.98
N SER A 963 -36.53 12.10 54.89
CA SER A 963 -35.49 11.98 53.87
C SER A 963 -35.46 13.20 52.93
N SER A 964 -34.43 14.05 53.05
CA SER A 964 -34.07 15.08 52.08
C SER A 964 -32.88 14.61 51.23
N ASN A 965 -33.05 14.48 49.91
CA ASN A 965 -32.01 13.93 49.04
C ASN A 965 -30.80 14.85 48.85
N ASN A 966 -29.62 14.23 48.84
CA ASN A 966 -28.33 14.66 48.30
C ASN A 966 -27.59 15.88 48.92
N THR A 967 -26.75 15.52 49.88
CA THR A 967 -25.29 15.77 49.90
C THR A 967 -24.72 17.20 50.04
N ASN A 968 -24.27 17.45 51.28
CA ASN A 968 -22.90 17.82 51.67
C ASN A 968 -22.47 19.30 51.74
N TYR A 969 -21.53 19.51 52.68
CA TYR A 969 -21.10 20.79 53.25
C TYR A 969 -19.68 20.63 53.84
N THR A 970 -18.67 21.17 53.14
CA THR A 970 -17.57 22.08 53.60
C THR A 970 -17.28 22.31 55.12
N PRO A 971 -16.14 22.93 55.54
CA PRO A 971 -14.75 22.91 55.01
C PRO A 971 -13.58 23.08 56.04
N THR A 972 -12.32 22.96 55.56
CA THR A 972 -11.05 23.68 55.92
C THR A 972 -10.40 23.63 57.32
N SER A 973 -9.05 23.72 57.38
CA SER A 973 -8.30 24.93 57.88
C SER A 973 -6.76 24.77 58.06
N LYS A 974 -6.03 25.86 57.76
CA LYS A 974 -4.72 26.47 58.21
C LYS A 974 -3.85 25.81 59.34
N ASP A 975 -2.56 26.16 59.58
CA ASP A 975 -1.88 27.50 59.52
C ASP A 975 -0.31 27.47 59.61
N LYS A 976 0.38 28.51 59.06
CA LYS A 976 1.75 29.09 59.31
C LYS A 976 3.06 28.26 59.47
N GLY A 977 4.16 28.78 58.86
CA GLY A 977 5.44 28.98 59.61
C GLY A 977 6.80 29.33 58.92
N THR A 978 7.05 30.59 58.51
CA THR A 978 8.30 31.42 58.71
C THR A 978 9.75 30.99 58.29
N GLU A 979 10.52 31.95 57.70
CA GLU A 979 11.93 32.44 58.00
C GLU A 979 13.19 31.49 58.07
N THR A 980 14.47 31.86 57.77
CA THR A 980 15.15 32.95 56.98
C THR A 980 16.66 32.64 56.65
N GLU A 981 17.29 33.40 55.72
CA GLU A 981 18.73 33.90 55.62
C GLU A 981 19.96 32.93 55.56
N THR A 982 20.82 32.91 54.49
CA THR A 982 22.07 33.69 54.08
C THR A 982 23.41 33.16 54.69
N GLU A 983 24.66 33.34 54.18
CA GLU A 983 25.32 33.99 53.00
C GLU A 983 26.79 33.46 52.75
N GLU A 984 27.45 33.83 51.62
CA GLU A 984 28.93 33.96 51.33
C GLU A 984 29.94 32.77 51.53
N GLU A 985 30.79 32.36 50.54
CA GLU A 985 32.13 32.84 50.05
C GLU A 985 33.37 32.50 50.94
N SER A 986 34.65 32.33 50.50
CA SER A 986 35.33 32.01 49.20
C SER A 986 36.85 31.65 49.44
N GLU A 987 37.69 31.42 48.39
CA GLU A 987 39.20 31.27 48.36
C GLU A 987 39.87 30.01 49.02
N THR A 988 40.72 29.14 48.39
CA THR A 988 42.09 29.17 47.75
C THR A 988 43.30 29.19 48.74
N GLU A 989 44.50 28.61 48.53
CA GLU A 989 45.13 27.72 47.50
C GLU A 989 46.04 26.64 48.22
N ALA A 990 47.18 26.01 47.83
CA ALA A 990 48.16 26.07 46.72
C ALA A 990 49.02 24.76 46.57
N THR A 991 49.68 24.59 45.40
CA THR A 991 51.02 23.97 45.02
C THR A 991 51.67 22.75 45.76
N GLU A 992 52.64 21.97 45.23
CA GLU A 992 53.55 21.95 44.04
C GLU A 992 54.09 20.48 43.83
N THR A 993 54.86 19.99 42.82
CA THR A 993 55.41 20.46 41.49
C THR A 993 55.15 19.32 40.44
N GLU A 994 55.92 18.82 39.43
CA GLU A 994 57.26 18.96 38.79
C GLU A 994 57.12 18.85 37.24
N THR A 995 58.14 19.23 36.43
CA THR A 995 58.27 19.02 34.95
C THR A 995 59.74 19.35 34.51
N PRO A 996 60.24 19.33 33.23
CA PRO A 996 59.64 19.32 31.85
C PRO A 996 59.73 17.91 31.16
N SER A 997 59.76 17.63 29.84
CA SER A 997 59.90 18.34 28.53
C SER A 997 59.07 17.61 27.43
N GLU A 998 58.74 18.10 26.21
CA GLU A 998 59.35 19.00 25.19
C GLU A 998 60.35 18.32 24.20
N THR A 999 60.30 18.48 22.85
CA THR A 999 59.38 19.26 21.95
C THR A 999 59.21 18.62 20.53
N ALA A 1000 58.33 19.20 19.71
CA ALA A 1000 57.62 18.73 18.49
C ALA A 1000 58.37 18.67 17.11
N GLU A 1001 57.57 18.43 16.04
CA GLU A 1001 57.78 18.71 14.57
C GLU A 1001 58.82 17.85 13.78
N GLU A 1002 58.78 17.69 12.44
CA GLU A 1002 57.73 17.69 11.39
C GLU A 1002 58.26 17.02 10.07
N SER A 1003 57.36 16.36 9.30
CA SER A 1003 57.35 16.00 7.83
C SER A 1003 58.60 15.62 6.97
N SER A 1004 58.32 14.74 5.98
CA SER A 1004 58.84 14.70 4.57
C SER A 1004 59.87 13.64 4.07
N GLU A 1005 59.41 12.87 3.06
CA GLU A 1005 60.04 12.26 1.85
C GLU A 1005 61.32 11.37 1.87
N ALA A 1006 61.57 10.74 0.71
CA ALA A 1006 62.52 9.63 0.45
C ALA A 1006 63.66 10.03 -0.52
N PRO A 1007 64.61 9.13 -0.86
CA PRO A 1007 64.51 8.45 -2.17
C PRO A 1007 65.14 7.03 -2.31
N GLU A 1008 64.75 6.34 -3.41
CA GLU A 1008 65.46 5.33 -4.26
C GLU A 1008 66.44 4.28 -3.65
N THR A 1009 66.37 2.99 -4.02
CA THR A 1009 66.84 2.46 -5.33
C THR A 1009 66.45 0.98 -5.56
N ALA A 1010 66.56 0.48 -6.80
CA ALA A 1010 66.41 -0.94 -7.20
C ALA A 1010 67.59 -1.38 -8.13
N PRO A 1011 67.82 -2.68 -8.44
CA PRO A 1011 67.27 -3.22 -9.71
C PRO A 1011 67.06 -4.78 -9.87
N SER A 1012 66.04 -5.14 -10.67
CA SER A 1012 65.97 -6.21 -11.72
C SER A 1012 66.34 -7.71 -11.54
N LYS A 1013 65.39 -8.58 -11.98
CA LYS A 1013 65.56 -9.87 -12.74
C LYS A 1013 66.20 -11.10 -12.02
N ASP A 1014 65.98 -12.38 -12.41
CA ASP A 1014 65.30 -13.01 -13.57
C ASP A 1014 64.67 -14.41 -13.24
N LEU A 1015 64.21 -15.18 -14.23
CA LEU A 1015 63.54 -16.49 -14.16
C LEU A 1015 64.41 -17.70 -13.72
N THR A 1016 63.84 -18.71 -13.04
CA THR A 1016 64.01 -20.16 -13.38
C THR A 1016 63.04 -21.10 -12.64
N THR A 1017 62.93 -22.35 -13.14
CA THR A 1017 62.02 -23.43 -12.67
C THR A 1017 62.79 -24.59 -12.07
N GLN A 1018 62.28 -25.28 -11.03
CA GLN A 1018 62.42 -26.74 -10.90
C GLN A 1018 61.43 -27.41 -9.94
N GLU A 1019 61.35 -28.74 -10.02
CA GLU A 1019 60.34 -29.61 -9.42
C GLU A 1019 60.83 -30.26 -8.10
N ILE A 1020 59.89 -30.64 -7.21
CA ILE A 1020 60.01 -31.86 -6.38
C ILE A 1020 58.66 -32.61 -6.42
N THR A 1021 58.70 -33.94 -6.47
CA THR A 1021 57.55 -34.83 -6.75
C THR A 1021 57.14 -35.69 -5.54
N LYS A 1022 56.01 -36.42 -5.69
CA LYS A 1022 55.70 -37.74 -5.07
C LYS A 1022 55.24 -37.77 -3.58
N THR A 1023 54.34 -38.68 -3.11
CA THR A 1023 53.52 -39.74 -3.76
C THR A 1023 52.25 -40.08 -2.94
N SER A 1024 51.43 -41.03 -3.47
CA SER A 1024 50.31 -41.79 -2.87
C SER A 1024 48.99 -41.03 -2.73
N GLU A 1025 47.97 -41.27 -3.55
CA GLU A 1025 47.22 -42.49 -3.90
C GLU A 1025 46.16 -42.94 -2.86
N ASN A 1026 44.90 -42.99 -3.31
CA ASN A 1026 44.03 -44.11 -2.99
C ASN A 1026 43.17 -44.46 -4.23
N LYS A 1027 43.13 -45.74 -4.62
CA LYS A 1027 42.56 -46.19 -5.90
C LYS A 1027 41.16 -46.77 -5.73
N THR A 1028 40.13 -46.13 -6.31
CA THR A 1028 38.82 -46.81 -6.54
C THR A 1028 38.07 -46.28 -7.77
N ILE A 1029 38.13 -44.97 -8.06
CA ILE A 1029 37.27 -44.33 -9.08
C ILE A 1029 37.72 -44.61 -10.53
N ALA A 1030 39.01 -44.84 -10.77
CA ALA A 1030 39.59 -44.91 -12.13
C ALA A 1030 39.00 -46.04 -13.02
N VAL A 1031 38.64 -47.19 -12.46
CA VAL A 1031 38.20 -48.36 -13.24
C VAL A 1031 36.86 -48.12 -13.95
N VAL A 1032 35.95 -47.37 -13.33
CA VAL A 1032 34.61 -47.06 -13.89
C VAL A 1032 34.72 -46.04 -15.03
N LEU A 1033 35.61 -45.05 -14.90
CA LEU A 1033 35.84 -44.04 -15.94
C LEU A 1033 36.50 -44.62 -17.18
N VAL A 1034 37.52 -45.49 -17.03
CA VAL A 1034 38.17 -46.14 -18.19
C VAL A 1034 37.19 -47.02 -18.95
N ALA A 1035 36.35 -47.81 -18.26
CA ALA A 1035 35.31 -48.62 -18.92
C ALA A 1035 34.31 -47.75 -19.70
N SER A 1036 33.90 -46.62 -19.13
CA SER A 1036 32.98 -45.67 -19.77
C SER A 1036 33.60 -44.97 -20.97
N PHE A 1037 34.88 -44.59 -20.89
CA PHE A 1037 35.60 -43.93 -21.98
C PHE A 1037 35.85 -44.88 -23.16
N VAL A 1038 36.23 -46.13 -22.90
CA VAL A 1038 36.36 -47.16 -23.94
C VAL A 1038 35.03 -47.40 -24.66
N LEU A 1039 33.91 -47.46 -23.93
CA LEU A 1039 32.58 -47.59 -24.52
C LEU A 1039 32.24 -46.40 -25.44
N LEU A 1040 32.54 -45.18 -25.01
CA LEU A 1040 32.27 -43.95 -25.76
C LEU A 1040 33.13 -43.86 -27.03
N VAL A 1041 34.42 -44.21 -26.95
CA VAL A 1041 35.30 -44.32 -28.13
C VAL A 1041 34.78 -45.38 -29.11
N LEU A 1042 34.30 -46.52 -28.64
CA LEU A 1042 33.71 -47.57 -29.49
C LEU A 1042 32.46 -47.06 -30.23
N VAL A 1043 31.59 -46.30 -29.56
CA VAL A 1043 30.42 -45.65 -30.18
C VAL A 1043 30.85 -44.61 -31.23
N VAL A 1044 31.84 -43.77 -30.94
CA VAL A 1044 32.36 -42.78 -31.91
C VAL A 1044 32.96 -43.48 -33.15
N VAL A 1045 33.75 -44.54 -32.97
CA VAL A 1045 34.30 -45.33 -34.09
C VAL A 1045 33.20 -45.96 -34.93
N ILE A 1046 32.15 -46.53 -34.31
CA ILE A 1046 30.99 -47.07 -35.04
C ILE A 1046 30.28 -45.97 -35.83
N ILE A 1047 30.08 -44.77 -35.27
CA ILE A 1047 29.46 -43.63 -35.96
C ILE A 1047 30.33 -43.18 -37.15
N VAL A 1048 31.65 -43.05 -36.98
CA VAL A 1048 32.58 -42.68 -38.06
C VAL A 1048 32.60 -43.73 -39.17
N VAL A 1049 32.55 -45.02 -38.84
CA VAL A 1049 32.45 -46.11 -39.83
C VAL A 1049 31.12 -46.06 -40.58
N LEU A 1050 29.99 -45.87 -39.89
CA LEU A 1050 28.67 -45.74 -40.53
C LEU A 1050 28.59 -44.53 -41.46
N LEU A 1051 29.12 -43.37 -41.05
CA LEU A 1051 29.22 -42.18 -41.90
C LEU A 1051 30.15 -42.41 -43.10
N SER A 1052 31.25 -43.14 -42.93
CA SER A 1052 32.18 -43.49 -44.01
C SER A 1052 31.60 -44.50 -45.00
N ILE A 1053 30.70 -45.39 -44.55
CA ILE A 1053 29.93 -46.28 -45.43
C ILE A 1053 28.87 -45.48 -46.19
N LYS A 1054 28.15 -44.56 -45.53
CA LYS A 1054 27.15 -43.71 -46.19
C LYS A 1054 27.76 -42.84 -47.29
N LYS A 1055 28.92 -42.22 -47.03
CA LYS A 1055 29.72 -41.44 -48.00
C LYS A 1055 30.44 -42.31 -49.07
N LYS A 1056 29.98 -43.55 -49.25
CA LYS A 1056 30.43 -44.50 -50.29
C LYS A 1056 29.25 -45.25 -50.94
N GLN A 1057 28.01 -44.82 -50.64
CA GLN A 1057 26.76 -45.22 -51.31
C GLN A 1057 25.99 -44.01 -51.87
N GLU A 1058 26.40 -42.79 -51.48
CA GLU A 1058 26.27 -41.54 -52.25
C GLU A 1058 27.52 -41.36 -53.12
#